data_AF-A0A9P6NQT7-F1
#
_entry.id   AF-A0A9P6NQT7-F1
#
_cell.length_a   1.000
_cell.length_b   1.000
_cell.length_c   1.000
_cell.angle_alpha   90.00
_cell.angle_beta   90.00
_cell.angle_gamma   90.00
#
_symmetry.space_group_name_H-M   'P 1'
#
loop_
_entity.id
_entity.type
_entity.pdbx_description
1 polymer ?
#
loop_
_entity_poly.entity_id
_entity_poly.type
_entity_poly.pdbx_seq_one_letter_code
_entity_poly.pdbx_strand_id
1 'polypeptide(L)'
;MRFTIEQVCSIWIYVLVPLFNLHRFIGAKEPLKSPSHYIVTLNPHKSTSLEHFQDHLAELEIVCEIVQDYTKLVPEILYGVAVIIKNPDHLAKLERSTHVEKVSHVHRLSAIRSSQRTVGPSSLNLTSQPFPPHVQTGLQKLHELGHFGEGIKVAILDGVADCSLPALGGGFGPGFRIFGRDLVGDAYDAVTKPVPDDNPCGTCSEHGSHVMGTLGGLGVGVAPRVSMGLYRELRVWCLVLGCGDDPAVNDDIVLGGILSAASDGADIISLSLGLVGGWGKGSLVLDTINKLVEEKGITIITATGNDGAEGIFYAASPASAKNAISVGSVEATEIITSQFITSTGLEMSYHTAHSFSNLGGPFPVYLTSNSTNITNDACLPLSSSTPDLANYIVLLLCLPKQNWVSQNSTYVLTVDNQIKGIRTATISQEDGLYIFDQVRKNSTSFTLSFPDADMRFVPNPAAGLMSNFSSYGPSFDFLSPQPALCGVGGQIVSTVPTTNGSYSSLSGTSMAAPQIAGIAALVMEVRAKLGKKEVRGLAMRSRLMSTARPVPTYSRTNELATVVHQGAGLANAFCAAYSNTTVSPSLITLKDTPNFNGTQSFVVTNEGPNTVTYLLTHIPAMTINTFAPNERYARAAPIPVQDTNFATESDTPCESHSVPYYGVLGSLYAQKVLDLGPTTDPMFSYNLPHLYFGQVNLTEANYTPEGELLWNQDLRKRTMVVYRTNFGTRSVRIFVIPAVEKGLLNHFRPRRIQYCRAPISPGLSIKMWHFVGYWLCKRAITSKPCTMTQETYPYKSCGGVTLLGEIPKSELHLLGRDSATQIRAAPWNGTISVAKDQSPQPLPNGKYKALIRVLRVNGAPEELDSYESWESPVLVIRD
;
A
#
# COMPACT_ATOMS: atom_id res chain seq x y z
N MET A 1 -23.15 -3.92 -60.83
CA MET A 1 -23.85 -4.87 -59.93
C MET A 1 -22.77 -5.53 -59.08
N ARG A 2 -22.60 -5.13 -57.81
CA ARG A 2 -23.34 -5.50 -56.58
C ARG A 2 -22.79 -6.78 -55.91
N PHE A 3 -22.30 -6.56 -54.68
CA PHE A 3 -21.87 -7.41 -53.56
C PHE A 3 -22.82 -8.60 -53.26
N THR A 4 -22.43 -9.65 -52.52
CA THR A 4 -22.26 -9.71 -51.03
C THR A 4 -21.43 -10.96 -50.60
N ILE A 5 -20.31 -10.83 -49.88
CA ILE A 5 -20.13 -10.84 -48.40
C ILE A 5 -20.78 -12.04 -47.70
N GLU A 6 -20.07 -13.18 -47.63
CA GLU A 6 -20.39 -14.25 -46.65
C GLU A 6 -19.25 -15.23 -46.26
N GLN A 7 -17.96 -14.89 -46.49
CA GLN A 7 -16.85 -15.77 -46.05
C GLN A 7 -15.69 -15.06 -45.32
N VAL A 8 -15.95 -13.89 -44.73
CA VAL A 8 -14.98 -13.16 -43.91
C VAL A 8 -15.61 -12.74 -42.58
N CYS A 9 -15.77 -13.65 -41.62
CA CYS A 9 -16.14 -13.26 -40.25
C CYS A 9 -15.81 -14.26 -39.12
N SER A 10 -14.91 -15.25 -39.33
CA SER A 10 -14.55 -16.22 -38.27
C SER A 10 -13.07 -16.21 -37.85
N ILE A 11 -12.30 -15.18 -38.22
CA ILE A 11 -10.85 -15.08 -37.89
C ILE A 11 -10.49 -13.78 -37.14
N TRP A 12 -11.48 -12.93 -36.77
CA TRP A 12 -11.22 -11.60 -36.19
C TRP A 12 -11.50 -11.42 -34.69
N ILE A 13 -11.54 -12.51 -33.88
CA ILE A 13 -11.73 -12.40 -32.41
C ILE A 13 -10.53 -12.94 -31.58
N TYR A 14 -9.48 -13.49 -32.20
CA TYR A 14 -8.25 -13.87 -31.50
C TYR A 14 -7.09 -12.84 -31.60
N VAL A 15 -7.31 -11.69 -32.27
CA VAL A 15 -6.24 -10.70 -32.55
C VAL A 15 -6.47 -9.34 -31.85
N LEU A 16 -7.60 -9.12 -31.16
CA LEU A 16 -7.92 -7.83 -30.53
C LEU A 16 -7.94 -7.81 -28.99
N VAL A 17 -7.88 -8.96 -28.33
CA VAL A 17 -7.60 -9.05 -26.88
C VAL A 17 -6.11 -8.83 -26.51
N PRO A 18 -5.10 -9.04 -27.40
CA PRO A 18 -3.72 -8.67 -27.10
C PRO A 18 -3.49 -7.15 -27.06
N LEU A 19 -4.32 -6.35 -27.73
CA LEU A 19 -4.08 -4.90 -27.90
C LEU A 19 -4.36 -4.09 -26.63
N PHE A 20 -5.25 -4.54 -25.74
CA PHE A 20 -5.52 -3.86 -24.47
C PHE A 20 -4.42 -4.06 -23.43
N ASN A 21 -3.68 -5.17 -23.46
CA ASN A 21 -2.48 -5.37 -22.63
C ASN A 21 -1.19 -4.88 -23.31
N LEU A 22 -1.15 -4.80 -24.64
CA LEU A 22 -0.05 -4.16 -25.36
C LEU A 22 0.06 -2.65 -25.05
N HIS A 23 -1.05 -1.97 -24.73
CA HIS A 23 -0.98 -0.56 -24.30
C HIS A 23 -0.30 -0.35 -22.93
N ARG A 24 -0.18 -1.38 -22.07
CA ARG A 24 0.65 -1.28 -20.86
C ARG A 24 2.16 -1.32 -21.12
N PHE A 25 2.59 -1.88 -22.26
CA PHE A 25 4.01 -1.96 -22.64
C PHE A 25 4.41 -1.01 -23.79
N ILE A 26 3.50 -0.68 -24.71
CA ILE A 26 3.70 0.25 -25.84
C ILE A 26 3.27 1.69 -25.45
N GLY A 27 2.46 1.83 -24.40
CA GLY A 27 2.16 3.09 -23.74
C GLY A 27 3.23 3.53 -22.74
N ALA A 28 4.38 2.84 -22.66
CA ALA A 28 5.61 3.55 -22.34
C ALA A 28 5.87 4.52 -23.51
N LYS A 29 5.17 5.66 -23.52
CA LYS A 29 5.79 6.92 -23.98
C LYS A 29 7.24 6.82 -23.54
N GLU A 30 8.21 7.06 -24.45
CA GLU A 30 9.62 7.29 -24.09
C GLU A 30 9.64 7.75 -22.65
N PRO A 31 10.25 7.04 -21.67
CA PRO A 31 10.01 7.27 -20.25
C PRO A 31 10.04 8.77 -20.07
N LEU A 32 8.84 9.38 -19.96
CA LEU A 32 8.66 10.82 -20.18
C LEU A 32 9.69 11.39 -19.25
N LYS A 33 10.72 12.05 -19.80
CA LYS A 33 11.91 12.47 -19.05
C LYS A 33 11.38 13.30 -17.89
N SER A 34 11.09 12.64 -16.78
CA SER A 34 10.56 13.32 -15.63
C SER A 34 11.74 14.17 -15.22
N PRO A 35 11.58 15.51 -15.16
CA PRO A 35 12.63 16.33 -14.60
C PRO A 35 13.07 15.69 -13.29
N SER A 36 14.38 15.58 -13.08
CA SER A 36 14.89 14.95 -11.87
C SER A 36 14.48 15.83 -10.67
N HIS A 37 13.55 15.31 -9.89
CA HIS A 37 12.96 15.97 -8.72
C HIS A 37 13.78 15.58 -7.49
N TYR A 38 14.13 16.58 -6.68
CA TYR A 38 14.95 16.38 -5.48
C TYR A 38 14.40 17.19 -4.32
N ILE A 39 14.57 16.67 -3.11
CA ILE A 39 14.38 17.42 -1.87
C ILE A 39 15.75 17.78 -1.31
N VAL A 40 15.98 19.06 -1.08
CA VAL A 40 17.24 19.63 -0.60
C VAL A 40 17.03 20.08 0.83
N THR A 41 17.65 19.39 1.79
CA THR A 41 17.75 19.83 3.17
C THR A 41 18.86 20.87 3.26
N LEU A 42 18.53 22.06 3.75
CA LEU A 42 19.44 23.20 3.80
C LEU A 42 20.14 23.27 5.15
N ASN A 43 21.38 23.77 5.15
CA ASN A 43 22.10 24.08 6.38
C ASN A 43 21.59 25.43 6.92
N PRO A 44 20.86 25.47 8.05
CA PRO A 44 20.24 26.71 8.54
C PRO A 44 21.26 27.75 9.01
N HIS A 45 22.52 27.37 9.29
CA HIS A 45 23.59 28.30 9.66
C HIS A 45 24.25 28.98 8.45
N LYS A 46 24.06 28.42 7.26
CA LYS A 46 24.64 28.94 6.00
C LYS A 46 23.57 29.52 5.09
N SER A 47 22.38 28.93 5.08
CA SER A 47 21.22 29.38 4.31
C SER A 47 20.13 29.84 5.26
N THR A 48 20.19 31.09 5.69
CA THR A 48 19.27 31.64 6.71
C THR A 48 17.86 31.91 6.20
N SER A 49 17.65 31.96 4.89
CA SER A 49 16.35 32.07 4.25
C SER A 49 16.36 31.43 2.87
N LEU A 50 15.18 31.31 2.26
CA LEU A 50 15.03 30.87 0.87
C LEU A 50 15.79 31.81 -0.08
N GLU A 51 15.68 33.12 0.13
CA GLU A 51 16.31 34.14 -0.71
C GLU A 51 17.84 34.02 -0.64
N HIS A 52 18.41 33.82 0.56
CA HIS A 52 19.85 33.61 0.72
C HIS A 52 20.31 32.33 0.01
N PHE A 53 19.50 31.27 0.03
CA PHE A 53 19.81 30.06 -0.74
C PHE A 53 19.73 30.31 -2.25
N GLN A 54 18.74 31.08 -2.73
CA GLN A 54 18.62 31.46 -4.13
C GLN A 54 19.79 32.31 -4.62
N ASP A 55 20.26 33.26 -3.81
CA ASP A 55 21.46 34.06 -4.09
C ASP A 55 22.69 33.16 -4.22
N HIS A 56 22.87 32.22 -3.31
CA HIS A 56 23.95 31.23 -3.35
C HIS A 56 23.88 30.30 -4.57
N LEU A 57 22.68 29.89 -4.99
CA LEU A 57 22.48 29.16 -6.25
C LEU A 57 22.93 30.00 -7.46
N ALA A 58 22.61 31.30 -7.47
CA ALA A 58 23.03 32.22 -8.52
C ALA A 58 24.56 32.39 -8.54
N GLU A 59 25.21 32.51 -7.39
CA GLU A 59 26.68 32.57 -7.25
C GLU A 59 27.38 31.35 -7.83
N LEU A 60 26.80 30.16 -7.65
CA LEU A 60 27.34 28.90 -8.19
C LEU A 60 26.92 28.63 -9.65
N GLU A 61 26.17 29.54 -10.26
CA GLU A 61 25.55 29.39 -11.59
C GLU A 61 24.71 28.10 -11.68
N ILE A 62 24.06 27.73 -10.58
CA ILE A 62 23.17 26.57 -10.51
C ILE A 62 21.77 27.01 -10.98
N VAL A 63 21.39 26.54 -12.16
CA VAL A 63 20.01 26.66 -12.64
C VAL A 63 19.19 25.49 -12.12
N CYS A 64 18.26 25.80 -11.21
CA CYS A 64 17.22 24.89 -10.76
C CYS A 64 15.89 25.64 -10.60
N GLU A 65 14.79 24.90 -10.58
CA GLU A 65 13.46 25.45 -10.34
C GLU A 65 12.98 24.98 -8.97
N ILE A 66 12.66 25.91 -8.08
CA ILE A 66 12.09 25.60 -6.77
C ILE A 66 10.60 25.33 -6.96
N VAL A 67 10.17 24.12 -6.58
CA VAL A 67 8.77 23.70 -6.70
C VAL A 67 8.01 23.82 -5.38
N GLN A 68 8.69 23.65 -4.24
CA GLN A 68 8.11 23.83 -2.92
C GLN A 68 9.14 24.41 -1.94
N ASP A 69 8.65 25.27 -1.05
CA ASP A 69 9.41 25.88 0.04
C ASP A 69 8.95 25.31 1.38
N TYR A 70 9.81 24.53 2.03
CA TYR A 70 9.54 23.99 3.38
C TYR A 70 10.12 24.87 4.49
N THR A 71 10.92 25.88 4.16
CA THR A 71 11.68 26.69 5.13
C THR A 71 10.78 27.48 6.09
N LYS A 72 9.51 27.68 5.72
CA LYS A 72 8.51 28.43 6.50
C LYS A 72 7.47 27.55 7.19
N LEU A 73 7.48 26.24 6.97
CA LEU A 73 6.44 25.34 7.49
C LEU A 73 6.75 24.90 8.93
N VAL A 74 7.67 23.95 9.09
CA VAL A 74 8.13 23.43 10.39
C VAL A 74 9.66 23.31 10.36
N PRO A 75 10.39 24.43 10.28
CA PRO A 75 11.82 24.48 9.99
C PRO A 75 12.70 23.70 10.98
N GLU A 76 12.24 23.56 12.22
CA GLU A 76 12.92 22.78 13.26
C GLU A 76 12.87 21.27 13.02
N ILE A 77 11.93 20.79 12.21
CA ILE A 77 11.80 19.37 11.82
C ILE A 77 12.46 19.12 10.47
N LEU A 78 12.14 19.96 9.48
CA LEU A 78 12.72 19.95 8.15
C LEU A 78 12.87 21.37 7.64
N TYR A 79 14.12 21.79 7.45
CA TYR A 79 14.47 23.04 6.80
C TYR A 79 14.99 22.74 5.39
N GLY A 80 14.22 23.07 4.36
CA GLY A 80 14.56 22.66 3.00
C GLY A 80 13.64 23.16 1.91
N VAL A 81 13.94 22.74 0.69
CA VAL A 81 13.16 23.03 -0.52
C VAL A 81 13.08 21.80 -1.42
N ALA A 82 12.02 21.69 -2.21
CA ALA A 82 11.99 20.76 -3.33
C ALA A 82 12.35 21.49 -4.64
N VAL A 83 13.16 20.84 -5.47
CA VAL A 83 13.71 21.43 -6.70
C VAL A 83 13.65 20.48 -7.89
N ILE A 84 13.45 21.06 -9.07
CA ILE A 84 13.70 20.44 -10.37
C ILE A 84 15.10 20.83 -10.83
N ILE A 85 15.96 19.84 -11.07
CA ILE A 85 17.29 20.05 -11.66
C ILE A 85 17.37 19.30 -12.99
N LYS A 86 17.54 20.04 -14.08
CA LYS A 86 17.66 19.46 -15.44
C LYS A 86 19.08 19.07 -15.82
N ASN A 87 20.09 19.81 -15.31
CA ASN A 87 21.50 19.58 -15.60
C ASN A 87 22.15 18.74 -14.48
N PRO A 88 22.67 17.53 -14.76
CA PRO A 88 23.39 16.72 -13.78
C PRO A 88 24.58 17.44 -13.11
N ASP A 89 25.29 18.31 -13.82
CA ASP A 89 26.44 19.04 -13.26
C ASP A 89 26.00 20.01 -12.16
N HIS A 90 24.78 20.56 -12.27
CA HIS A 90 24.20 21.46 -11.27
C HIS A 90 23.82 20.71 -10.00
N LEU A 91 23.35 19.47 -10.11
CA LEU A 91 23.09 18.60 -8.97
C LEU A 91 24.39 18.31 -8.21
N ALA A 92 25.47 17.96 -8.92
CA ALA A 92 26.77 17.71 -8.30
C ALA A 92 27.32 18.94 -7.56
N LYS A 93 27.19 20.14 -8.16
CA LYS A 93 27.54 21.40 -7.47
C LYS A 93 26.70 21.61 -6.21
N LEU A 94 25.41 21.29 -6.27
CA LEU A 94 24.49 21.43 -5.15
C LEU A 94 24.80 20.45 -4.01
N GLU A 95 25.05 19.19 -4.32
CA GLU A 95 25.41 18.14 -3.34
C GLU A 95 26.71 18.45 -2.59
N ARG A 96 27.66 19.15 -3.22
CA ARG A 96 28.93 19.57 -2.61
C ARG A 96 28.84 20.88 -1.84
N SER A 97 27.70 21.56 -1.91
CA SER A 97 27.57 22.88 -1.31
C SER A 97 27.51 22.80 0.21
N THR A 98 28.27 23.68 0.89
CA THR A 98 28.19 23.84 2.35
C THR A 98 26.85 24.39 2.85
N HIS A 99 26.03 24.93 1.94
CA HIS A 99 24.67 25.41 2.18
C HIS A 99 23.63 24.29 2.20
N VAL A 100 24.02 23.07 1.81
CA VAL A 100 23.15 21.90 1.70
C VAL A 100 23.65 20.82 2.66
N GLU A 101 22.74 20.28 3.47
CA GLU A 101 23.04 19.14 4.35
C GLU A 101 22.84 17.81 3.62
N LYS A 102 21.77 17.72 2.82
CA LYS A 102 21.40 16.47 2.15
C LYS A 102 20.55 16.76 0.91
N VAL A 103 20.83 16.03 -0.16
CA VAL A 103 19.93 15.93 -1.32
C VAL A 103 19.30 14.54 -1.31
N SER A 104 17.97 14.49 -1.41
CA SER A 104 17.18 13.25 -1.42
C SER A 104 16.42 13.13 -2.73
N HIS A 105 16.38 11.92 -3.29
CA HIS A 105 15.56 11.64 -4.46
C HIS A 105 14.09 11.62 -4.10
N VAL A 106 13.28 12.13 -5.03
CA VAL A 106 11.83 12.06 -4.96
C VAL A 106 11.33 10.75 -5.56
N HIS A 107 10.37 10.13 -4.90
CA HIS A 107 9.70 8.92 -5.33
C HIS A 107 8.21 9.18 -5.62
N ARG A 108 7.61 8.41 -6.53
CA ARG A 108 6.15 8.42 -6.71
C ARG A 108 5.48 7.49 -5.71
N LEU A 109 4.48 8.04 -5.05
CA LEU A 109 3.49 7.37 -4.22
C LEU A 109 2.19 7.24 -5.04
N SER A 110 1.37 6.24 -4.73
CA SER A 110 0.06 6.05 -5.36
C SER A 110 -1.06 6.16 -4.32
N ALA A 111 -2.25 6.52 -4.76
CA ALA A 111 -3.44 6.38 -3.91
C ALA A 111 -3.68 4.89 -3.60
N ILE A 112 -4.06 4.59 -2.37
CA ILE A 112 -4.47 3.23 -2.01
C ILE A 112 -5.87 2.99 -2.59
N ARG A 113 -5.98 2.07 -3.57
CA ARG A 113 -7.24 1.77 -4.24
C ARG A 113 -8.21 1.06 -3.30
N SER A 114 -9.48 1.47 -3.29
CA SER A 114 -10.54 0.74 -2.60
C SER A 114 -10.70 -0.68 -3.15
N SER A 115 -10.93 -1.66 -2.28
CA SER A 115 -11.07 -3.06 -2.66
C SER A 115 -12.45 -3.42 -3.19
N GLN A 116 -13.51 -2.76 -2.70
CA GLN A 116 -14.89 -2.98 -3.10
C GLN A 116 -15.71 -1.69 -3.03
N ARG A 117 -16.76 -1.62 -3.88
CA ARG A 117 -17.70 -0.51 -3.96
C ARG A 117 -19.14 -1.03 -4.08
N THR A 118 -20.02 -0.50 -3.25
CA THR A 118 -21.48 -0.71 -3.29
C THR A 118 -22.17 0.64 -3.26
N VAL A 119 -23.16 0.87 -4.12
CA VAL A 119 -23.88 2.16 -4.21
C VAL A 119 -24.69 2.39 -2.95
N GLY A 120 -24.65 3.63 -2.43
CA GLY A 120 -25.44 4.08 -1.28
C GLY A 120 -26.60 5.00 -1.70
N PRO A 121 -27.48 5.39 -0.76
CA PRO A 121 -28.68 6.17 -1.08
C PRO A 121 -28.32 7.64 -1.26
N SER A 122 -29.16 8.39 -1.99
CA SER A 122 -29.01 9.85 -2.14
C SER A 122 -29.07 10.62 -0.80
N SER A 123 -29.71 10.01 0.20
CA SER A 123 -29.79 10.51 1.58
C SER A 123 -29.79 9.34 2.55
N LEU A 124 -29.04 9.45 3.65
CA LEU A 124 -28.99 8.43 4.69
C LEU A 124 -29.71 8.91 5.95
N ASN A 125 -30.83 8.28 6.30
CA ASN A 125 -31.56 8.60 7.53
C ASN A 125 -31.19 7.64 8.66
N LEU A 126 -30.20 8.01 9.47
CA LEU A 126 -29.73 7.21 10.61
C LEU A 126 -30.45 7.52 11.93
N THR A 127 -31.54 8.29 11.93
CA THR A 127 -32.14 8.78 13.18
C THR A 127 -32.77 7.70 14.06
N SER A 128 -32.97 6.48 13.56
CA SER A 128 -33.64 5.38 14.27
C SER A 128 -32.72 4.25 14.73
N GLN A 129 -31.48 4.16 14.23
CA GLN A 129 -30.55 3.08 14.61
C GLN A 129 -29.10 3.59 14.71
N PRO A 130 -28.32 3.11 15.71
CA PRO A 130 -26.92 3.49 15.84
C PRO A 130 -26.10 2.95 14.67
N PHE A 131 -25.16 3.75 14.17
CA PHE A 131 -24.38 3.36 13.00
C PHE A 131 -23.46 2.16 13.34
N PRO A 132 -23.54 1.02 12.64
CA PRO A 132 -22.91 -0.22 13.09
C PRO A 132 -21.38 -0.13 13.33
N PRO A 133 -20.58 0.53 12.46
CA PRO A 133 -19.15 0.74 12.74
C PRO A 133 -18.87 1.53 14.02
N HIS A 134 -19.79 2.41 14.45
CA HIS A 134 -19.66 3.16 15.69
C HIS A 134 -19.92 2.29 16.93
N VAL A 135 -20.90 1.38 16.84
CA VAL A 135 -21.19 0.40 17.89
C VAL A 135 -20.02 -0.58 18.03
N GLN A 136 -19.51 -1.09 16.90
CA GLN A 136 -18.46 -2.11 16.83
C GLN A 136 -17.15 -1.67 17.53
N THR A 137 -16.82 -0.38 17.47
CA THR A 137 -15.61 0.22 18.08
C THR A 137 -15.87 0.83 19.45
N GLY A 138 -17.10 0.77 19.94
CA GLY A 138 -17.51 1.39 21.21
C GLY A 138 -17.59 2.92 21.18
N LEU A 139 -17.41 3.57 20.02
CA LEU A 139 -17.45 5.03 19.92
C LEU A 139 -18.87 5.60 20.09
N GLN A 140 -19.90 4.80 19.79
CA GLN A 140 -21.30 5.18 20.02
C GLN A 140 -21.54 5.66 21.46
N LYS A 141 -20.88 5.02 22.45
CA LYS A 141 -20.95 5.42 23.87
C LYS A 141 -20.38 6.82 24.13
N LEU A 142 -19.39 7.24 23.34
CA LEU A 142 -18.81 8.58 23.46
C LEU A 142 -19.77 9.64 22.89
N HIS A 143 -20.44 9.35 21.78
CA HIS A 143 -21.47 10.23 21.21
C HIS A 143 -22.66 10.40 22.15
N GLU A 144 -23.11 9.32 22.80
CA GLU A 144 -24.17 9.35 23.82
C GLU A 144 -23.80 10.22 25.03
N LEU A 145 -22.51 10.34 25.34
CA LEU A 145 -21.97 11.23 26.38
C LEU A 145 -21.67 12.66 25.88
N GLY A 146 -21.97 12.96 24.61
CA GLY A 146 -21.81 14.29 24.03
C GLY A 146 -20.40 14.62 23.54
N HIS A 147 -19.55 13.62 23.29
CA HIS A 147 -18.21 13.80 22.73
C HIS A 147 -18.24 13.63 21.21
N PHE A 148 -17.71 14.60 20.47
CA PHE A 148 -17.81 14.67 19.01
C PHE A 148 -16.54 15.21 18.32
N GLY A 149 -15.43 15.36 19.05
CA GLY A 149 -14.14 15.86 18.58
C GLY A 149 -14.02 17.39 18.61
N GLU A 150 -14.82 18.06 19.44
CA GLU A 150 -14.81 19.53 19.49
C GLU A 150 -13.45 20.08 19.93
N GLY A 151 -12.97 21.11 19.23
CA GLY A 151 -11.69 21.77 19.51
C GLY A 151 -10.46 21.05 18.97
N ILE A 152 -10.62 19.89 18.31
CA ILE A 152 -9.52 19.14 17.70
C ILE A 152 -9.44 19.43 16.20
N LYS A 153 -8.22 19.62 15.70
CA LYS A 153 -7.93 19.79 14.27
C LYS A 153 -7.37 18.49 13.69
N VAL A 154 -8.05 17.96 12.67
CA VAL A 154 -7.62 16.77 11.95
C VAL A 154 -7.35 17.13 10.50
N ALA A 155 -6.11 16.97 10.05
CA ALA A 155 -5.72 17.11 8.66
C ALA A 155 -5.86 15.77 7.92
N ILE A 156 -6.40 15.82 6.71
CA ILE A 156 -6.55 14.73 5.77
C ILE A 156 -5.68 15.07 4.55
N LEU A 157 -4.74 14.17 4.25
CA LEU A 157 -3.99 14.18 3.00
C LEU A 157 -4.58 13.12 2.09
N ASP A 158 -5.33 13.57 1.09
CA ASP A 158 -6.05 12.71 0.17
C ASP A 158 -6.18 13.38 -1.20
N GLY A 159 -6.91 12.72 -2.11
CA GLY A 159 -7.41 13.38 -3.30
C GLY A 159 -8.53 14.37 -2.99
N VAL A 160 -9.25 14.73 -4.05
CA VAL A 160 -10.32 15.73 -3.98
C VAL A 160 -11.51 15.28 -3.11
N ALA A 161 -12.19 16.25 -2.49
CA ALA A 161 -13.46 16.04 -1.80
C ALA A 161 -14.52 17.08 -2.18
N ASP A 162 -15.79 16.65 -2.24
CA ASP A 162 -16.93 17.52 -2.51
C ASP A 162 -17.32 18.27 -1.23
N CYS A 163 -16.66 19.41 -0.98
CA CYS A 163 -16.91 20.24 0.20
C CYS A 163 -18.34 20.82 0.26
N SER A 164 -19.08 20.82 -0.87
CA SER A 164 -20.46 21.34 -0.92
C SER A 164 -21.47 20.41 -0.26
N LEU A 165 -21.07 19.17 0.05
CA LEU A 165 -21.92 18.19 0.72
C LEU A 165 -22.44 18.74 2.07
N PRO A 166 -23.76 18.76 2.30
CA PRO A 166 -24.33 19.19 3.58
C PRO A 166 -23.77 18.40 4.77
N ALA A 167 -23.52 17.10 4.58
CA ALA A 167 -22.93 16.24 5.60
C ALA A 167 -21.52 16.66 6.01
N LEU A 168 -20.77 17.37 5.15
CA LEU A 168 -19.43 17.88 5.47
C LEU A 168 -19.45 19.34 5.97
N GLY A 169 -20.62 19.94 6.11
CA GLY A 169 -20.79 21.33 6.56
C GLY A 169 -21.09 22.33 5.44
N GLY A 170 -21.25 21.86 4.20
CA GLY A 170 -21.80 22.66 3.09
C GLY A 170 -20.89 23.76 2.53
N GLY A 171 -19.57 23.68 2.76
CA GLY A 171 -18.60 24.59 2.15
C GLY A 171 -17.20 24.48 2.75
N PHE A 172 -16.35 25.43 2.36
CA PHE A 172 -14.92 25.50 2.68
C PHE A 172 -14.49 26.94 3.00
N GLY A 173 -13.52 27.09 3.91
CA GLY A 173 -12.95 28.37 4.30
C GLY A 173 -13.55 28.97 5.58
N PRO A 174 -13.33 30.27 5.85
CA PRO A 174 -13.82 30.92 7.06
C PRO A 174 -15.33 30.76 7.25
N GLY A 175 -15.74 30.30 8.43
CA GLY A 175 -17.15 30.01 8.74
C GLY A 175 -17.62 28.59 8.41
N PHE A 176 -16.80 27.81 7.71
CA PHE A 176 -17.04 26.40 7.44
C PHE A 176 -16.15 25.49 8.29
N ARG A 177 -16.49 24.20 8.31
CA ARG A 177 -15.76 23.16 9.05
C ARG A 177 -14.47 22.73 8.33
N ILE A 178 -14.40 22.98 7.03
CA ILE A 178 -13.30 22.55 6.17
C ILE A 178 -12.37 23.74 5.91
N PHE A 179 -11.08 23.55 6.17
CA PHE A 179 -9.98 24.44 5.77
C PHE A 179 -8.92 23.62 5.01
N GLY A 180 -7.88 24.25 4.48
CA GLY A 180 -6.82 23.53 3.74
C GLY A 180 -6.51 24.17 2.38
N ARG A 181 -5.90 23.40 1.46
CA ARG A 181 -5.38 23.89 0.17
C ARG A 181 -5.12 22.75 -0.81
N ASP A 182 -5.09 23.06 -2.11
CA ASP A 182 -4.60 22.18 -3.16
C ASP A 182 -3.10 22.38 -3.37
N LEU A 183 -2.31 21.34 -3.18
CA LEU A 183 -0.85 21.38 -3.30
C LEU A 183 -0.35 21.09 -4.72
N VAL A 184 -1.23 20.68 -5.62
CA VAL A 184 -0.85 20.24 -6.97
C VAL A 184 -1.59 20.96 -8.08
N GLY A 185 -2.79 21.46 -7.80
CA GLY A 185 -3.65 22.15 -8.74
C GLY A 185 -4.46 21.21 -9.62
N ASP A 186 -5.49 21.79 -10.23
CA ASP A 186 -6.48 21.11 -11.08
C ASP A 186 -5.95 20.57 -12.42
N ALA A 187 -4.66 20.71 -12.75
CA ALA A 187 -4.08 20.19 -14.00
C ALA A 187 -3.02 19.09 -13.77
N TYR A 188 -2.71 18.76 -12.52
CA TYR A 188 -1.61 17.85 -12.19
C TYR A 188 -1.86 16.40 -12.61
N ASP A 189 -0.80 15.75 -13.09
CA ASP A 189 -0.79 14.36 -13.58
C ASP A 189 0.47 13.56 -13.12
N ALA A 190 1.12 14.00 -12.05
CA ALA A 190 2.39 13.44 -11.53
C ALA A 190 3.62 13.60 -12.45
N VAL A 191 3.47 14.24 -13.62
CA VAL A 191 4.54 14.52 -14.58
C VAL A 191 4.68 16.03 -14.80
N THR A 192 3.56 16.73 -14.86
CA THR A 192 3.45 18.17 -14.96
C THR A 192 3.88 18.84 -13.66
N LYS A 193 4.28 20.11 -13.79
CA LYS A 193 4.61 20.94 -12.64
C LYS A 193 3.36 21.15 -11.77
N PRO A 194 3.45 20.99 -10.44
CA PRO A 194 2.34 21.35 -9.54
C PRO A 194 2.06 22.86 -9.61
N VAL A 195 0.77 23.22 -9.58
CA VAL A 195 0.29 24.60 -9.51
C VAL A 195 -0.66 24.72 -8.32
N PRO A 196 -0.13 24.86 -7.09
CA PRO A 196 -0.95 24.93 -5.89
C PRO A 196 -1.95 26.08 -5.91
N ASP A 197 -3.09 25.88 -5.25
CA ASP A 197 -4.09 26.92 -5.00
C ASP A 197 -4.80 26.71 -3.65
N ASP A 198 -5.59 27.69 -3.22
CA ASP A 198 -6.24 27.67 -1.90
C ASP A 198 -7.55 26.86 -1.87
N ASN A 199 -7.96 26.20 -2.96
CA ASN A 199 -9.22 25.48 -3.06
C ASN A 199 -9.02 23.95 -3.17
N PRO A 200 -9.10 23.20 -2.07
CA PRO A 200 -8.94 21.76 -2.11
C PRO A 200 -10.17 20.98 -2.63
N CYS A 201 -11.27 21.66 -2.94
CA CYS A 201 -12.57 21.04 -3.18
C CYS A 201 -12.81 20.64 -4.66
N GLY A 202 -13.63 19.61 -4.87
CA GLY A 202 -14.05 19.16 -6.21
C GLY A 202 -14.69 17.76 -6.22
N THR A 203 -15.16 17.32 -7.40
CA THR A 203 -16.05 16.14 -7.54
C THR A 203 -15.49 15.02 -8.41
N CYS A 204 -14.22 15.12 -8.82
CA CYS A 204 -13.61 14.21 -9.79
C CYS A 204 -13.15 12.86 -9.21
N SER A 205 -13.17 12.70 -7.88
CA SER A 205 -12.96 11.43 -7.17
C SER A 205 -13.99 11.24 -6.06
N GLU A 206 -14.36 10.00 -5.78
CA GLU A 206 -15.18 9.67 -4.61
C GLU A 206 -14.38 9.42 -3.33
N HIS A 207 -13.08 9.12 -3.45
CA HIS A 207 -12.25 8.65 -2.34
C HIS A 207 -12.10 9.69 -1.22
N GLY A 208 -11.66 10.92 -1.55
CA GLY A 208 -11.45 11.97 -0.56
C GLY A 208 -12.74 12.39 0.15
N SER A 209 -13.85 12.48 -0.59
CA SER A 209 -15.19 12.71 0.00
C SER A 209 -15.58 11.61 1.00
N HIS A 210 -15.25 10.35 0.70
CA HIS A 210 -15.59 9.20 1.55
C HIS A 210 -14.75 9.16 2.82
N VAL A 211 -13.45 9.45 2.69
CA VAL A 211 -12.51 9.60 3.79
C VAL A 211 -12.94 10.73 4.73
N MET A 212 -13.26 11.91 4.19
CA MET A 212 -13.76 13.04 4.98
C MET A 212 -15.09 12.75 5.67
N GLY A 213 -16.02 12.08 4.99
CA GLY A 213 -17.29 11.67 5.59
C GLY A 213 -17.10 10.68 6.74
N THR A 214 -16.14 9.76 6.61
CA THR A 214 -15.85 8.76 7.66
C THR A 214 -15.27 9.44 8.89
N LEU A 215 -14.43 10.46 8.70
CA LEU A 215 -13.90 11.27 9.79
C LEU A 215 -15.00 12.11 10.47
N GLY A 216 -15.71 12.95 9.71
CA GLY A 216 -16.49 14.04 10.28
C GLY A 216 -17.83 14.32 9.60
N GLY A 217 -18.30 13.44 8.72
CA GLY A 217 -19.62 13.56 8.10
C GLY A 217 -20.74 13.52 9.14
N LEU A 218 -21.75 14.39 9.00
CA LEU A 218 -22.94 14.34 9.85
C LEU A 218 -23.67 13.00 9.66
N GLY A 219 -24.00 12.33 10.76
CA GLY A 219 -24.65 11.01 10.79
C GLY A 219 -23.70 9.82 10.73
N VAL A 220 -22.71 9.83 9.82
CA VAL A 220 -21.80 8.68 9.57
C VAL A 220 -20.40 8.84 10.15
N GLY A 221 -19.98 10.08 10.42
CA GLY A 221 -18.62 10.41 10.83
C GLY A 221 -18.33 10.10 12.29
N VAL A 222 -17.08 9.73 12.57
CA VAL A 222 -16.61 9.43 13.93
C VAL A 222 -16.58 10.66 14.83
N ALA A 223 -16.14 11.80 14.30
CA ALA A 223 -15.92 13.03 15.06
C ALA A 223 -16.55 14.22 14.33
N PRO A 224 -17.89 14.34 14.31
CA PRO A 224 -18.62 15.31 13.49
C PRO A 224 -18.46 16.77 13.92
N ARG A 225 -17.71 17.09 14.99
CA ARG A 225 -17.42 18.46 15.43
C ARG A 225 -15.93 18.81 15.40
N VAL A 226 -15.09 18.00 14.77
CA VAL A 226 -13.70 18.38 14.46
C VAL A 226 -13.65 19.46 13.39
N SER A 227 -12.58 20.26 13.42
CA SER A 227 -12.16 21.08 12.28
C SER A 227 -11.35 20.21 11.32
N MET A 228 -11.77 20.12 10.06
CA MET A 228 -11.15 19.25 9.06
C MET A 228 -10.25 20.06 8.14
N GLY A 229 -8.95 19.77 8.14
CA GLY A 229 -8.00 20.32 7.18
C GLY A 229 -7.88 19.39 5.97
N LEU A 230 -8.17 19.83 4.76
CA LEU A 230 -7.99 19.05 3.53
C LEU A 230 -6.77 19.55 2.77
N TYR A 231 -5.71 18.75 2.74
CA TYR A 231 -4.51 19.02 1.94
C TYR A 231 -4.58 18.10 0.73
N ARG A 232 -4.98 18.65 -0.40
CA ARG A 232 -5.21 17.91 -1.63
C ARG A 232 -3.88 17.73 -2.36
N GLU A 233 -3.52 16.48 -2.65
CA GLU A 233 -2.22 16.12 -3.23
C GLU A 233 -2.34 15.30 -4.52
N LEU A 234 -3.54 14.78 -4.80
CA LEU A 234 -3.79 13.83 -5.88
C LEU A 234 -5.02 14.23 -6.71
N ARG A 235 -4.94 13.96 -8.02
CA ARG A 235 -6.01 14.25 -8.97
C ARG A 235 -6.52 12.96 -9.62
N VAL A 236 -7.83 12.76 -9.62
CA VAL A 236 -8.52 11.70 -10.38
C VAL A 236 -9.36 12.44 -11.41
N TRP A 237 -9.03 12.40 -12.70
CA TRP A 237 -9.91 13.00 -13.73
C TRP A 237 -11.21 12.19 -13.77
N CYS A 238 -12.37 12.75 -14.08
CA CYS A 238 -13.53 11.92 -14.45
C CYS A 238 -14.32 12.51 -15.62
N LEU A 239 -14.46 11.71 -16.67
CA LEU A 239 -15.57 11.75 -17.61
C LEU A 239 -15.71 10.33 -18.18
N VAL A 240 -16.87 10.05 -18.79
CA VAL A 240 -17.45 8.78 -19.27
C VAL A 240 -16.55 7.90 -20.20
N LEU A 241 -15.24 8.18 -20.32
CA LEU A 241 -14.20 7.38 -20.99
C LEU A 241 -12.82 7.36 -20.26
N GLY A 242 -12.73 7.67 -18.96
CA GLY A 242 -11.51 7.42 -18.18
C GLY A 242 -11.25 8.42 -17.05
N CYS A 243 -11.40 7.93 -15.82
CA CYS A 243 -10.62 8.41 -14.68
C CYS A 243 -9.33 7.59 -14.70
N GLY A 244 -8.15 8.23 -14.72
CA GLY A 244 -6.89 7.54 -15.03
C GLY A 244 -6.65 6.28 -14.18
N ASP A 245 -6.09 5.24 -14.79
CA ASP A 245 -5.64 4.04 -14.09
C ASP A 245 -4.37 4.41 -13.28
N ASP A 246 -4.46 4.42 -11.94
CA ASP A 246 -3.38 4.74 -10.97
C ASP A 246 -3.01 6.24 -10.81
N PRO A 247 -3.80 7.03 -10.06
CA PRO A 247 -3.35 8.36 -9.63
C PRO A 247 -2.13 8.25 -8.71
N ALA A 248 -1.06 8.95 -9.08
CA ALA A 248 0.20 9.01 -8.35
C ALA A 248 0.56 10.46 -7.97
N VAL A 249 1.33 10.61 -6.91
CA VAL A 249 1.85 11.88 -6.39
C VAL A 249 3.30 11.69 -6.01
N ASN A 250 4.11 12.73 -6.13
CA ASN A 250 5.48 12.66 -5.70
C ASN A 250 5.59 12.85 -4.17
N ASP A 251 6.52 12.14 -3.53
CA ASP A 251 6.70 12.18 -2.07
C ASP A 251 7.17 13.55 -1.55
N ASP A 252 7.70 14.43 -2.39
CA ASP A 252 7.93 15.83 -2.03
C ASP A 252 6.62 16.58 -1.79
N ILE A 253 5.57 16.35 -2.57
CA ILE A 253 4.24 16.96 -2.36
C ILE A 253 3.63 16.46 -1.06
N VAL A 254 3.72 15.14 -0.82
CA VAL A 254 3.24 14.53 0.42
C VAL A 254 3.97 15.07 1.64
N LEU A 255 5.29 15.25 1.54
CA LEU A 255 6.06 15.91 2.58
C LEU A 255 5.59 17.36 2.81
N GLY A 256 5.32 18.09 1.73
CA GLY A 256 4.75 19.44 1.77
C GLY A 256 3.40 19.49 2.48
N GLY A 257 2.49 18.55 2.24
CA GLY A 257 1.19 18.52 2.92
C GLY A 257 1.28 18.10 4.38
N ILE A 258 2.18 17.16 4.72
CA ILE A 258 2.42 16.78 6.12
C ILE A 258 2.93 18.00 6.90
N LEU A 259 3.90 18.72 6.34
CA LEU A 259 4.48 19.91 6.98
C LEU A 259 3.51 21.09 7.00
N SER A 260 2.69 21.28 5.96
CA SER A 260 1.65 22.32 5.92
C SER A 260 0.57 22.06 6.97
N ALA A 261 0.10 20.81 7.09
CA ALA A 261 -0.84 20.39 8.12
C ALA A 261 -0.29 20.63 9.52
N ALA A 262 0.97 20.27 9.76
CA ALA A 262 1.65 20.53 11.02
C ALA A 262 1.78 22.03 11.32
N SER A 263 2.15 22.84 10.32
CA SER A 263 2.30 24.30 10.43
C SER A 263 0.97 25.00 10.74
N ASP A 264 -0.13 24.55 10.12
CA ASP A 264 -1.49 25.05 10.37
C ASP A 264 -2.08 24.57 11.72
N GLY A 265 -1.29 23.81 12.49
CA GLY A 265 -1.57 23.39 13.86
C GLY A 265 -2.48 22.18 13.96
N ALA A 266 -2.39 21.23 13.03
CA ALA A 266 -3.12 19.96 13.12
C ALA A 266 -2.66 19.13 14.33
N ASP A 267 -3.61 18.63 15.12
CA ASP A 267 -3.33 17.68 16.20
C ASP A 267 -3.10 16.26 15.67
N ILE A 268 -3.83 15.94 14.59
CA ILE A 268 -3.85 14.63 13.95
C ILE A 268 -3.70 14.83 12.43
N ILE A 269 -2.87 14.02 11.79
CA ILE A 269 -2.73 13.96 10.33
C ILE A 269 -3.07 12.54 9.88
N SER A 270 -4.04 12.39 8.97
CA SER A 270 -4.44 11.10 8.38
C SER A 270 -4.06 11.04 6.91
N LEU A 271 -3.45 9.93 6.50
CA LEU A 271 -2.98 9.69 5.13
C LEU A 271 -3.52 8.37 4.58
N SER A 272 -4.19 8.44 3.43
CA SER A 272 -4.74 7.27 2.71
C SER A 272 -4.00 7.04 1.38
N LEU A 273 -2.68 7.08 1.44
CA LEU A 273 -1.78 6.96 0.29
C LEU A 273 -0.57 6.08 0.65
N GLY A 274 0.02 5.46 -0.36
CA GLY A 274 1.27 4.75 -0.18
C GLY A 274 1.64 3.85 -1.35
N LEU A 275 2.88 3.39 -1.34
CA LEU A 275 3.37 2.30 -2.17
C LEU A 275 3.91 1.20 -1.26
N VAL A 276 4.10 0.00 -1.81
CA VAL A 276 4.77 -1.08 -1.08
C VAL A 276 6.11 -0.61 -0.52
N GLY A 277 6.24 -0.65 0.80
CA GLY A 277 7.40 -0.15 1.51
C GLY A 277 7.46 -0.74 2.91
N GLY A 278 8.60 -1.33 3.24
CA GLY A 278 8.77 -2.10 4.47
C GLY A 278 9.87 -1.56 5.37
N TRP A 279 10.30 -0.30 5.22
CA TRP A 279 11.33 0.29 6.08
C TRP A 279 10.69 1.30 7.02
N GLY A 280 11.05 1.28 8.31
CA GLY A 280 10.48 2.21 9.30
C GLY A 280 11.19 3.54 9.41
N LYS A 281 12.37 3.67 8.78
CA LYS A 281 13.22 4.86 8.76
C LYS A 281 14.12 4.91 7.52
N GLY A 282 14.79 6.04 7.34
CA GLY A 282 15.89 6.22 6.39
C GLY A 282 15.53 6.97 5.11
N SER A 283 14.25 7.00 4.73
CA SER A 283 13.77 7.98 3.73
C SER A 283 13.40 9.28 4.44
N LEU A 284 13.53 10.41 3.72
CA LEU A 284 13.27 11.73 4.28
C LEU A 284 11.83 11.86 4.81
N VAL A 285 10.84 11.29 4.10
CA VAL A 285 9.43 11.31 4.51
C VAL A 285 9.22 10.51 5.80
N LEU A 286 9.79 9.30 5.91
CA LEU A 286 9.66 8.48 7.11
C LEU A 286 10.33 9.14 8.32
N ASP A 287 11.53 9.69 8.13
CA ASP A 287 12.26 10.36 9.20
C ASP A 287 11.54 11.65 9.65
N THR A 288 10.94 12.39 8.72
CA THR A 288 10.12 13.58 9.04
C THR A 288 8.87 13.22 9.84
N ILE A 289 8.12 12.19 9.41
CA ILE A 289 6.97 11.66 10.16
C ILE A 289 7.40 11.25 11.58
N ASN A 290 8.51 10.51 11.69
CA ASN A 290 9.00 10.06 12.98
C ASN A 290 9.31 11.22 13.93
N LYS A 291 9.97 12.28 13.42
CA LYS A 291 10.28 13.50 14.19
C LYS A 291 9.03 14.30 14.56
N LEU A 292 8.06 14.47 13.67
CA LEU A 292 6.82 15.19 13.98
C LEU A 292 6.06 14.51 15.14
N VAL A 293 6.00 13.18 15.13
CA VAL A 293 5.35 12.42 16.20
C VAL A 293 6.11 12.55 17.52
N GLU A 294 7.43 12.50 17.48
CA GLU A 294 8.29 12.45 18.68
C GLU A 294 8.54 13.83 19.29
N GLU A 295 8.79 14.84 18.47
CA GLU A 295 9.21 16.18 18.89
C GLU A 295 8.06 17.20 18.93
N LYS A 296 7.02 17.01 18.09
CA LYS A 296 5.86 17.92 18.02
C LYS A 296 4.58 17.33 18.60
N GLY A 297 4.58 16.04 18.95
CA GLY A 297 3.42 15.35 19.50
C GLY A 297 2.26 15.20 18.51
N ILE A 298 2.47 15.45 17.22
CA ILE A 298 1.42 15.28 16.21
C ILE A 298 1.12 13.80 16.05
N THR A 299 -0.16 13.41 16.12
CA THR A 299 -0.56 12.02 15.88
C THR A 299 -0.72 11.78 14.38
N ILE A 300 0.17 10.97 13.79
CA ILE A 300 0.11 10.64 12.36
C ILE A 300 -0.45 9.23 12.16
N ILE A 301 -1.50 9.11 11.35
CA ILE A 301 -2.27 7.89 11.11
C ILE A 301 -2.27 7.59 9.61
N THR A 302 -1.98 6.34 9.25
CA THR A 302 -1.74 5.97 7.84
C THR A 302 -2.44 4.66 7.50
N ALA A 303 -3.09 4.57 6.34
CA ALA A 303 -3.62 3.31 5.82
C ALA A 303 -2.50 2.33 5.45
N THR A 304 -2.64 1.05 5.83
CA THR A 304 -1.54 0.06 5.67
C THR A 304 -1.45 -0.54 4.27
N GLY A 305 -2.49 -0.38 3.44
CA GLY A 305 -2.57 -0.94 2.08
C GLY A 305 -3.62 -2.03 1.95
N ASN A 306 -3.96 -2.38 0.69
CA ASN A 306 -5.04 -3.30 0.35
C ASN A 306 -4.55 -4.53 -0.46
N ASP A 307 -3.28 -4.90 -0.29
CA ASP A 307 -2.58 -5.95 -1.02
C ASP A 307 -2.37 -7.22 -0.17
N GLY A 308 -3.31 -7.52 0.73
CA GLY A 308 -3.23 -8.65 1.66
C GLY A 308 -3.05 -10.02 1.01
N ALA A 309 -3.39 -10.17 -0.27
CA ALA A 309 -3.17 -11.39 -1.05
C ALA A 309 -1.68 -11.70 -1.31
N GLU A 310 -0.80 -10.69 -1.25
CA GLU A 310 0.65 -10.84 -1.44
C GLU A 310 1.35 -11.39 -0.18
N GLY A 311 0.68 -11.37 0.97
CA GLY A 311 1.21 -11.85 2.24
C GLY A 311 2.17 -10.87 2.92
N ILE A 312 3.01 -11.38 3.82
CA ILE A 312 3.83 -10.56 4.71
C ILE A 312 4.93 -9.76 3.99
N PHE A 313 5.42 -8.71 4.65
CA PHE A 313 6.40 -7.75 4.12
C PHE A 313 5.90 -6.97 2.87
N TYR A 314 4.59 -6.74 2.79
CA TYR A 314 3.95 -6.09 1.64
C TYR A 314 3.05 -4.91 2.03
N ALA A 315 3.17 -4.43 3.27
CA ALA A 315 2.52 -3.22 3.71
C ALA A 315 3.09 -1.96 3.03
N ALA A 316 2.32 -0.87 3.08
CA ALA A 316 2.65 0.39 2.43
C ALA A 316 3.62 1.27 3.24
N SER A 317 4.40 2.08 2.53
CA SER A 317 5.08 3.29 3.00
C SER A 317 4.28 4.51 2.50
N PRO A 318 4.04 5.55 3.33
CA PRO A 318 4.72 5.84 4.59
C PRO A 318 4.15 5.16 5.84
N ALA A 319 3.16 4.27 5.72
CA ALA A 319 2.59 3.58 6.88
C ALA A 319 3.58 2.71 7.67
N SER A 320 4.70 2.38 7.05
CA SER A 320 5.85 1.74 7.69
C SER A 320 6.55 2.59 8.75
N ALA A 321 6.37 3.92 8.76
CA ALA A 321 7.07 4.83 9.66
C ALA A 321 6.99 4.36 11.12
N LYS A 322 8.15 4.26 11.77
CA LYS A 322 8.31 3.70 13.12
C LYS A 322 7.32 4.28 14.12
N ASN A 323 7.10 5.60 14.11
CA ASN A 323 6.31 6.30 15.12
C ASN A 323 4.86 6.57 14.67
N ALA A 324 4.52 6.36 13.40
CA ALA A 324 3.16 6.51 12.90
C ALA A 324 2.25 5.37 13.39
N ILE A 325 0.93 5.59 13.27
CA ILE A 325 -0.09 4.59 13.53
C ILE A 325 -0.57 4.04 12.19
N SER A 326 -0.02 2.89 11.79
CA SER A 326 -0.52 2.13 10.64
C SER A 326 -1.83 1.41 10.98
N VAL A 327 -2.83 1.54 10.11
CA VAL A 327 -4.19 1.05 10.35
C VAL A 327 -4.54 -0.06 9.37
N GLY A 328 -4.87 -1.24 9.89
CA GLY A 328 -5.45 -2.36 9.15
C GLY A 328 -6.97 -2.28 9.11
N SER A 329 -7.61 -3.15 8.33
CA SER A 329 -9.06 -3.15 8.14
C SER A 329 -9.72 -4.40 8.74
N VAL A 330 -10.82 -4.17 9.44
CA VAL A 330 -11.79 -5.17 9.89
C VAL A 330 -13.11 -4.94 9.17
N GLU A 331 -13.85 -6.01 8.91
CA GLU A 331 -15.16 -5.98 8.28
C GLU A 331 -16.23 -5.40 9.23
N ALA A 332 -17.09 -4.52 8.70
CA ALA A 332 -18.23 -4.00 9.44
C ALA A 332 -19.17 -5.13 9.87
N THR A 333 -19.82 -4.99 11.03
CA THR A 333 -20.80 -5.98 11.53
C THR A 333 -22.04 -6.09 10.66
N GLU A 334 -22.38 -5.01 9.97
CA GLU A 334 -23.53 -4.94 9.08
C GLU A 334 -23.14 -4.24 7.79
N ILE A 335 -23.83 -4.59 6.71
CA ILE A 335 -23.63 -4.07 5.37
C ILE A 335 -24.92 -3.47 4.86
N ILE A 336 -24.80 -2.44 4.02
CA ILE A 336 -25.95 -1.80 3.40
C ILE A 336 -26.44 -2.63 2.20
N THR A 337 -27.74 -2.92 2.16
CA THR A 337 -28.40 -3.60 1.04
C THR A 337 -29.49 -2.73 0.45
N SER A 338 -29.72 -2.92 -0.85
CA SER A 338 -30.94 -2.49 -1.51
C SER A 338 -31.98 -3.63 -1.48
N GLN A 339 -33.25 -3.32 -1.74
CA GLN A 339 -34.34 -4.28 -1.65
C GLN A 339 -35.07 -4.48 -2.98
N PHE A 340 -35.50 -5.71 -3.24
CA PHE A 340 -36.42 -6.03 -4.33
C PHE A 340 -37.59 -6.86 -3.79
N ILE A 341 -38.71 -6.82 -4.51
CA ILE A 341 -39.95 -7.46 -4.12
C ILE A 341 -40.31 -8.50 -5.17
N THR A 342 -40.59 -9.73 -4.74
CA THR A 342 -41.11 -10.78 -5.61
C THR A 342 -42.60 -10.61 -5.89
N SER A 343 -43.13 -11.21 -6.95
CA SER A 343 -44.59 -11.21 -7.19
C SER A 343 -45.39 -11.96 -6.12
N THR A 344 -44.74 -12.74 -5.26
CA THR A 344 -45.33 -13.35 -4.05
C THR A 344 -45.44 -12.39 -2.86
N GLY A 345 -44.91 -11.17 -2.98
CA GLY A 345 -44.89 -10.15 -1.92
C GLY A 345 -43.73 -10.29 -0.94
N LEU A 346 -42.75 -11.16 -1.22
CA LEU A 346 -41.58 -11.35 -0.36
C LEU A 346 -40.54 -10.26 -0.66
N GLU A 347 -40.15 -9.51 0.36
CA GLU A 347 -39.04 -8.56 0.29
C GLU A 347 -37.71 -9.30 0.48
N MET A 348 -36.77 -9.08 -0.44
CA MET A 348 -35.43 -9.66 -0.40
C MET A 348 -34.36 -8.59 -0.54
N SER A 349 -33.16 -8.90 -0.09
CA SER A 349 -32.01 -8.00 -0.17
C SER A 349 -31.09 -8.35 -1.33
N TYR A 350 -30.50 -7.33 -1.94
CA TYR A 350 -29.45 -7.51 -2.94
C TYR A 350 -28.30 -6.51 -2.74
N HIS A 351 -27.12 -6.91 -3.18
CA HIS A 351 -25.91 -6.10 -3.19
C HIS A 351 -25.49 -5.77 -4.61
N THR A 352 -25.09 -4.53 -4.87
CA THR A 352 -24.70 -4.13 -6.23
C THR A 352 -23.73 -2.94 -6.26
N ALA A 353 -22.86 -2.94 -7.26
CA ALA A 353 -22.00 -1.81 -7.58
C ALA A 353 -22.71 -0.70 -8.38
N HIS A 354 -23.93 -0.93 -8.88
CA HIS A 354 -24.72 0.01 -9.68
C HIS A 354 -26.18 -0.01 -9.23
N SER A 355 -26.84 1.15 -9.11
CA SER A 355 -28.24 1.15 -8.65
C SER A 355 -29.17 0.36 -9.59
N PHE A 356 -30.07 -0.44 -9.03
CA PHE A 356 -31.24 -1.02 -9.71
C PHE A 356 -32.54 -0.27 -9.36
N SER A 357 -32.46 0.86 -8.67
CA SER A 357 -33.65 1.65 -8.35
C SER A 357 -34.34 2.18 -9.60
N ASN A 358 -35.67 2.23 -9.55
CA ASN A 358 -36.52 2.83 -10.59
C ASN A 358 -36.39 2.20 -12.00
N LEU A 359 -36.19 0.88 -12.09
CA LEU A 359 -36.20 0.16 -13.38
C LEU A 359 -37.57 0.16 -14.10
N GLY A 360 -38.63 0.71 -13.50
CA GLY A 360 -39.87 1.04 -14.22
C GLY A 360 -40.89 -0.09 -14.38
N GLY A 361 -40.69 -1.26 -13.79
CA GLY A 361 -41.71 -2.33 -13.78
C GLY A 361 -41.27 -3.65 -13.13
N PRO A 362 -42.19 -4.61 -12.96
CA PRO A 362 -41.88 -5.99 -12.60
C PRO A 362 -41.28 -6.73 -13.80
N PHE A 363 -40.14 -7.40 -13.60
CA PHE A 363 -39.45 -8.14 -14.65
C PHE A 363 -39.58 -9.65 -14.48
N PRO A 364 -39.86 -10.41 -15.56
CA PRO A 364 -39.82 -11.87 -15.52
C PRO A 364 -38.40 -12.38 -15.28
N VAL A 365 -38.28 -13.53 -14.63
CA VAL A 365 -37.00 -14.17 -14.35
C VAL A 365 -36.69 -15.27 -15.38
N TYR A 366 -35.49 -15.26 -15.96
CA TYR A 366 -34.99 -16.27 -16.88
C TYR A 366 -33.96 -17.17 -16.20
N LEU A 367 -34.14 -18.50 -16.27
CA LEU A 367 -33.19 -19.48 -15.74
C LEU A 367 -32.29 -20.00 -16.88
N THR A 368 -30.96 -19.91 -16.72
CA THR A 368 -30.01 -20.46 -17.69
C THR A 368 -29.86 -21.98 -17.62
N SER A 369 -30.22 -22.57 -16.49
CA SER A 369 -30.19 -24.01 -16.23
C SER A 369 -31.48 -24.49 -15.55
N ASN A 370 -31.82 -25.76 -15.79
CA ASN A 370 -32.90 -26.47 -15.10
C ASN A 370 -32.47 -27.16 -13.79
N SER A 371 -31.20 -26.99 -13.38
CA SER A 371 -30.63 -27.59 -12.18
C SER A 371 -29.68 -26.64 -11.47
N THR A 372 -29.80 -26.58 -10.14
CA THR A 372 -28.92 -25.80 -9.24
C THR A 372 -27.59 -26.50 -8.95
N ASN A 373 -27.44 -27.77 -9.35
CA ASN A 373 -26.20 -28.55 -9.17
C ASN A 373 -25.16 -28.28 -10.27
N ILE A 374 -25.47 -27.45 -11.26
CA ILE A 374 -24.56 -27.12 -12.35
C ILE A 374 -23.71 -25.92 -11.90
N THR A 375 -22.56 -26.21 -11.30
CA THR A 375 -21.65 -25.19 -10.73
C THR A 375 -20.98 -24.30 -11.78
N ASN A 376 -21.07 -24.66 -13.07
CA ASN A 376 -20.54 -23.90 -14.19
C ASN A 376 -21.63 -23.30 -15.10
N ASP A 377 -22.88 -23.20 -14.63
CA ASP A 377 -23.98 -22.62 -15.40
C ASP A 377 -23.68 -21.18 -15.81
N ALA A 378 -23.74 -20.90 -17.12
CA ALA A 378 -23.35 -19.64 -17.75
C ALA A 378 -21.88 -19.18 -17.56
N CYS A 379 -20.95 -20.07 -17.14
CA CYS A 379 -19.51 -19.76 -17.20
C CYS A 379 -18.96 -19.70 -18.65
N LEU A 380 -19.72 -20.20 -19.63
CA LEU A 380 -19.39 -20.20 -21.06
C LEU A 380 -20.42 -19.35 -21.82
N PRO A 381 -20.10 -18.86 -23.04
CA PRO A 381 -21.08 -18.15 -23.85
C PRO A 381 -22.39 -18.93 -23.96
N LEU A 382 -23.52 -18.23 -23.75
CA LEU A 382 -24.85 -18.83 -23.87
C LEU A 382 -25.07 -19.36 -25.29
N SER A 383 -25.86 -20.43 -25.41
CA SER A 383 -26.18 -21.05 -26.70
C SER A 383 -26.74 -20.03 -27.70
N SER A 384 -26.45 -20.22 -29.00
CA SER A 384 -27.07 -19.40 -30.07
C SER A 384 -28.59 -19.52 -30.15
N SER A 385 -29.17 -20.51 -29.45
CA SER A 385 -30.62 -20.68 -29.30
C SER A 385 -31.24 -19.89 -28.14
N THR A 386 -30.44 -19.10 -27.40
CA THR A 386 -30.92 -18.30 -26.27
C THR A 386 -31.78 -17.14 -26.80
N PRO A 387 -32.99 -16.90 -26.25
CA PRO A 387 -33.84 -15.80 -26.69
C PRO A 387 -33.23 -14.45 -26.34
N ASP A 388 -33.83 -13.37 -26.87
CA ASP A 388 -33.50 -12.02 -26.43
C ASP A 388 -33.85 -11.83 -24.95
N LEU A 389 -32.83 -11.52 -24.13
CA LEU A 389 -32.94 -11.37 -22.68
C LEU A 389 -33.07 -9.91 -22.25
N ALA A 390 -33.20 -8.98 -23.20
CA ALA A 390 -33.36 -7.55 -22.97
C ALA A 390 -34.31 -7.23 -21.80
N ASN A 391 -35.49 -7.85 -21.75
CA ASN A 391 -36.54 -7.60 -20.76
C ASN A 391 -36.61 -8.62 -19.62
N TYR A 392 -35.59 -9.46 -19.44
CA TYR A 392 -35.57 -10.52 -18.44
C TYR A 392 -34.50 -10.31 -17.42
N ILE A 393 -34.89 -10.49 -16.16
CA ILE A 393 -33.97 -10.72 -15.07
C ILE A 393 -33.40 -12.14 -15.17
N VAL A 394 -32.17 -12.27 -15.65
CA VAL A 394 -31.50 -13.58 -15.77
C VAL A 394 -30.97 -14.02 -14.41
N LEU A 395 -31.14 -15.28 -13.97
CA LEU A 395 -30.53 -15.82 -12.74
C LEU A 395 -29.39 -16.78 -13.10
N LEU A 396 -28.19 -16.55 -12.55
CA LEU A 396 -26.96 -17.29 -12.88
C LEU A 396 -26.33 -17.96 -11.64
N LEU A 397 -25.58 -19.05 -11.86
CA LEU A 397 -24.76 -19.69 -10.80
C LEU A 397 -23.25 -19.42 -10.97
N CYS A 398 -22.82 -18.92 -12.13
CA CYS A 398 -21.44 -18.54 -12.40
C CYS A 398 -21.38 -17.29 -13.29
N LEU A 399 -20.40 -16.42 -13.04
CA LEU A 399 -20.04 -15.32 -13.95
C LEU A 399 -18.82 -15.73 -14.81
N PRO A 400 -18.78 -15.40 -16.12
CA PRO A 400 -17.53 -15.47 -16.87
C PRO A 400 -16.48 -14.55 -16.22
N LYS A 401 -15.22 -15.02 -16.18
CA LYS A 401 -14.09 -14.46 -15.42
C LYS A 401 -13.84 -12.96 -15.63
N GLN A 402 -14.59 -12.09 -14.95
CA GLN A 402 -14.27 -10.69 -14.67
C GLN A 402 -15.16 -10.21 -13.51
N ASN A 403 -14.74 -10.54 -12.28
CA ASN A 403 -14.95 -9.81 -11.02
C ASN A 403 -14.90 -10.76 -9.83
N TRP A 404 -14.11 -10.39 -8.82
CA TRP A 404 -13.89 -11.17 -7.60
C TRP A 404 -14.85 -10.71 -6.50
N VAL A 405 -15.97 -11.41 -6.30
CA VAL A 405 -16.77 -11.34 -5.07
C VAL A 405 -17.24 -12.75 -4.68
N SER A 406 -16.70 -13.21 -3.54
CA SER A 406 -17.05 -14.32 -2.64
C SER A 406 -17.69 -15.63 -3.16
N GLN A 407 -17.02 -16.73 -2.83
CA GLN A 407 -17.60 -18.07 -2.74
C GLN A 407 -18.80 -18.07 -1.77
N ASN A 408 -19.85 -18.83 -2.08
CA ASN A 408 -21.10 -19.03 -1.31
C ASN A 408 -22.29 -18.06 -1.54
N SER A 409 -22.40 -17.42 -2.70
CA SER A 409 -23.59 -16.64 -3.12
C SER A 409 -24.10 -17.07 -4.50
N THR A 410 -25.41 -16.99 -4.75
CA THR A 410 -26.03 -17.20 -6.07
C THR A 410 -25.98 -15.89 -6.87
N TYR A 411 -25.61 -15.92 -8.15
CA TYR A 411 -25.26 -14.73 -8.93
C TYR A 411 -26.44 -14.14 -9.75
N VAL A 412 -26.67 -12.84 -9.60
CA VAL A 412 -27.01 -11.80 -10.61
C VAL A 412 -28.22 -11.92 -11.51
N LEU A 413 -29.05 -10.85 -11.43
CA LEU A 413 -30.23 -10.39 -12.20
C LEU A 413 -29.86 -9.25 -13.20
N THR A 414 -30.28 -9.29 -14.48
CA THR A 414 -29.97 -8.27 -15.54
C THR A 414 -31.20 -7.63 -16.20
N VAL A 415 -31.18 -6.37 -16.70
CA VAL A 415 -32.11 -5.86 -17.77
C VAL A 415 -31.49 -4.70 -18.58
N ASP A 416 -31.65 -4.80 -19.91
CA ASP A 416 -31.47 -3.98 -21.14
C ASP A 416 -30.44 -2.82 -21.41
N ASN A 417 -30.08 -2.83 -22.70
CA ASN A 417 -29.08 -2.24 -23.59
C ASN A 417 -29.42 -0.85 -24.18
N GLN A 418 -30.08 0.04 -23.43
CA GLN A 418 -30.23 1.45 -23.86
C GLN A 418 -29.17 2.39 -23.27
N ILE A 419 -28.23 1.86 -22.48
CA ILE A 419 -27.02 2.54 -22.01
C ILE A 419 -25.91 1.49 -22.05
N LYS A 420 -24.74 1.80 -22.62
CA LYS A 420 -23.58 0.89 -22.72
C LYS A 420 -23.26 0.21 -21.36
N GLY A 421 -23.71 -1.04 -21.10
CA GLY A 421 -23.24 -1.87 -19.97
C GLY A 421 -24.27 -2.84 -19.34
N ILE A 422 -23.78 -3.97 -18.82
CA ILE A 422 -24.54 -4.98 -18.03
C ILE A 422 -24.57 -4.54 -16.56
N ARG A 423 -25.73 -4.53 -15.90
CA ARG A 423 -25.85 -4.33 -14.44
C ARG A 423 -25.90 -5.68 -13.72
N THR A 424 -25.24 -5.78 -12.57
CA THR A 424 -25.15 -7.02 -11.79
C THR A 424 -25.49 -6.81 -10.30
N ALA A 425 -26.22 -7.76 -9.70
CA ALA A 425 -26.62 -7.73 -8.29
C ALA A 425 -26.44 -9.11 -7.61
N THR A 426 -25.77 -9.21 -6.47
CA THR A 426 -25.65 -10.49 -5.75
C THR A 426 -26.75 -10.63 -4.69
N ILE A 427 -27.22 -11.86 -4.51
CA ILE A 427 -28.24 -12.23 -3.51
C ILE A 427 -27.74 -13.41 -2.67
N SER A 428 -28.41 -13.69 -1.55
CA SER A 428 -28.08 -14.85 -0.73
C SER A 428 -28.34 -16.16 -1.50
N GLN A 429 -27.64 -17.23 -1.12
CA GLN A 429 -27.87 -18.54 -1.75
C GLN A 429 -29.31 -19.02 -1.52
N GLU A 430 -29.86 -18.77 -0.32
CA GLU A 430 -31.22 -19.11 0.06
C GLU A 430 -32.25 -18.40 -0.82
N ASP A 431 -32.11 -17.08 -1.00
CA ASP A 431 -33.00 -16.28 -1.86
C ASP A 431 -32.92 -16.75 -3.32
N GLY A 432 -31.71 -17.07 -3.79
CA GLY A 432 -31.51 -17.59 -5.15
C GLY A 432 -32.21 -18.94 -5.37
N LEU A 433 -32.15 -19.84 -4.40
CA LEU A 433 -32.86 -21.14 -4.43
C LEU A 433 -34.38 -20.94 -4.38
N TYR A 434 -34.87 -20.02 -3.55
CA TYR A 434 -36.29 -19.68 -3.51
C TYR A 434 -36.77 -19.18 -4.88
N ILE A 435 -36.06 -18.23 -5.50
CA ILE A 435 -36.41 -17.69 -6.82
C ILE A 435 -36.44 -18.82 -7.86
N PHE A 436 -35.41 -19.67 -7.88
CA PHE A 436 -35.33 -20.81 -8.77
C PHE A 436 -36.56 -21.73 -8.64
N ASP A 437 -36.96 -22.06 -7.41
CA ASP A 437 -38.12 -22.92 -7.14
C ASP A 437 -39.45 -22.27 -7.55
N GLN A 438 -39.62 -20.96 -7.32
CA GLN A 438 -40.83 -20.25 -7.72
C GLN A 438 -40.97 -20.17 -9.24
N VAL A 439 -39.88 -19.86 -9.94
CA VAL A 439 -39.88 -19.80 -11.41
C VAL A 439 -40.17 -21.17 -12.02
N ARG A 440 -39.67 -22.27 -11.42
CA ARG A 440 -40.01 -23.63 -11.87
C ARG A 440 -41.48 -24.00 -11.65
N LYS A 441 -42.12 -23.48 -10.61
CA LYS A 441 -43.54 -23.71 -10.33
C LYS A 441 -44.44 -22.93 -11.28
N ASN A 442 -44.06 -21.70 -11.65
CA ASN A 442 -44.88 -20.83 -12.50
C ASN A 442 -44.01 -19.84 -13.31
N SER A 443 -43.44 -20.33 -14.42
CA SER A 443 -42.41 -19.62 -15.20
C SER A 443 -42.89 -18.36 -15.91
N THR A 444 -44.20 -18.15 -16.06
CA THR A 444 -44.78 -17.01 -16.81
C THR A 444 -45.34 -15.90 -15.94
N SER A 445 -45.41 -16.06 -14.61
CA SER A 445 -45.99 -15.05 -13.70
C SER A 445 -45.10 -14.64 -12.54
N PHE A 446 -44.00 -15.35 -12.29
CA PHE A 446 -43.03 -14.93 -11.28
C PHE A 446 -42.21 -13.74 -11.80
N THR A 447 -42.30 -12.62 -11.11
CA THR A 447 -41.62 -11.37 -11.48
C THR A 447 -40.94 -10.73 -10.28
N LEU A 448 -39.94 -9.90 -10.55
CA LEU A 448 -39.19 -9.14 -9.55
C LEU A 448 -39.32 -7.64 -9.81
N SER A 449 -39.58 -6.88 -8.75
CA SER A 449 -39.72 -5.42 -8.79
C SER A 449 -38.65 -4.76 -7.92
N PHE A 450 -38.04 -3.68 -8.41
CA PHE A 450 -36.97 -2.95 -7.73
C PHE A 450 -37.45 -1.52 -7.39
N PRO A 451 -38.26 -1.36 -6.33
CA PRO A 451 -38.73 -0.04 -5.91
C PRO A 451 -37.57 0.83 -5.44
N ASP A 452 -37.78 2.14 -5.43
CA ASP A 452 -36.92 3.09 -4.73
C ASP A 452 -37.20 2.96 -3.23
N ALA A 453 -36.50 2.03 -2.57
CA ALA A 453 -36.64 1.74 -1.16
C ALA A 453 -35.41 2.22 -0.39
N ASP A 454 -35.64 2.69 0.85
CA ASP A 454 -34.56 3.00 1.78
C ASP A 454 -33.69 1.77 1.98
N MET A 455 -32.39 1.96 1.86
CA MET A 455 -31.44 0.89 2.12
C MET A 455 -31.46 0.50 3.59
N ARG A 456 -31.25 -0.80 3.86
CA ARG A 456 -31.21 -1.34 5.22
C ARG A 456 -29.83 -1.89 5.53
N PHE A 457 -29.45 -1.80 6.80
CA PHE A 457 -28.35 -2.57 7.31
C PHE A 457 -28.82 -4.01 7.54
N VAL A 458 -28.03 -4.95 7.03
CA VAL A 458 -28.22 -6.38 7.29
C VAL A 458 -26.92 -6.97 7.86
N PRO A 459 -27.01 -8.05 8.65
CA PRO A 459 -25.82 -8.69 9.20
C PRO A 459 -24.79 -9.06 8.12
N ASN A 460 -23.53 -8.73 8.35
CA ASN A 460 -22.43 -9.11 7.48
C ASN A 460 -21.97 -10.54 7.80
N PRO A 461 -21.93 -11.48 6.84
CA PRO A 461 -21.36 -12.81 7.09
C PRO A 461 -19.89 -12.78 7.54
N ALA A 462 -19.14 -11.74 7.19
CA ALA A 462 -17.76 -11.53 7.61
C ALA A 462 -17.61 -10.61 8.84
N ALA A 463 -18.71 -10.32 9.55
CA ALA A 463 -18.76 -9.38 10.67
C ALA A 463 -17.60 -9.54 11.66
N GLY A 464 -16.83 -8.48 11.87
CA GLY A 464 -15.77 -8.44 12.89
C GLY A 464 -14.53 -9.27 12.56
N LEU A 465 -14.45 -9.88 11.38
CA LEU A 465 -13.24 -10.57 10.89
C LEU A 465 -12.26 -9.56 10.30
N MET A 466 -10.97 -9.90 10.32
CA MET A 466 -9.99 -9.17 9.52
C MET A 466 -10.40 -9.12 8.05
N SER A 467 -10.31 -7.94 7.43
CA SER A 467 -10.55 -7.80 5.99
C SER A 467 -9.48 -8.55 5.21
N ASN A 468 -9.91 -9.42 4.30
CA ASN A 468 -9.02 -10.27 3.50
C ASN A 468 -7.98 -9.48 2.67
N PHE A 469 -8.34 -8.26 2.25
CA PHE A 469 -7.49 -7.37 1.46
C PHE A 469 -6.48 -6.60 2.31
N SER A 470 -6.62 -6.53 3.64
CA SER A 470 -5.73 -5.70 4.47
C SER A 470 -4.27 -6.17 4.33
N SER A 471 -3.35 -5.26 3.99
CA SER A 471 -1.95 -5.62 3.80
C SER A 471 -1.30 -6.13 5.09
N TYR A 472 -0.33 -7.03 4.93
CA TYR A 472 0.45 -7.60 6.02
C TYR A 472 1.83 -6.95 6.13
N GLY A 473 2.24 -6.73 7.37
CA GLY A 473 3.60 -6.40 7.76
C GLY A 473 4.46 -7.65 7.92
N PRO A 474 5.51 -7.61 8.76
CA PRO A 474 6.04 -6.42 9.44
C PRO A 474 6.98 -5.62 8.54
N SER A 475 7.53 -4.53 9.08
CA SER A 475 8.67 -3.85 8.45
C SER A 475 9.90 -4.75 8.48
N PHE A 476 10.75 -4.65 7.43
CA PHE A 476 12.01 -5.36 7.26
C PHE A 476 13.00 -5.14 8.40
N ASP A 477 12.95 -3.97 9.03
CA ASP A 477 13.80 -3.55 10.15
C ASP A 477 13.16 -3.79 11.53
N PHE A 478 11.98 -4.42 11.58
CA PHE A 478 11.21 -4.68 12.79
C PHE A 478 10.83 -3.44 13.61
N LEU A 479 10.92 -2.23 13.05
CA LEU A 479 10.54 -1.00 13.75
C LEU A 479 9.03 -0.75 13.76
N SER A 480 8.28 -1.41 12.88
CA SER A 480 6.83 -1.30 12.78
C SER A 480 6.19 -2.67 12.51
N PRO A 481 5.09 -3.03 13.20
CA PRO A 481 4.39 -4.29 13.00
C PRO A 481 3.57 -4.31 11.70
N GLN A 482 3.16 -3.13 11.20
CA GLN A 482 2.36 -2.89 9.99
C GLN A 482 1.18 -3.88 9.81
N PRO A 483 -0.01 -3.65 10.38
CA PRO A 483 -0.47 -2.44 11.05
C PRO A 483 -0.14 -2.40 12.55
N ALA A 484 -0.23 -1.21 13.14
CA ALA A 484 -0.20 -1.02 14.59
C ALA A 484 -1.51 -1.50 15.26
N LEU A 485 -2.65 -1.23 14.64
CA LEU A 485 -3.98 -1.69 15.07
C LEU A 485 -4.96 -1.65 13.88
N CYS A 486 -6.20 -2.07 14.09
CA CYS A 486 -7.24 -2.04 13.07
C CYS A 486 -8.36 -1.04 13.40
N GLY A 487 -8.92 -0.46 12.35
CA GLY A 487 -10.25 0.14 12.35
C GLY A 487 -11.22 -0.69 11.52
N VAL A 488 -12.48 -0.33 11.52
CA VAL A 488 -13.49 -0.87 10.60
C VAL A 488 -13.31 -0.18 9.26
N GLY A 489 -12.92 -0.96 8.24
CA GLY A 489 -12.64 -0.46 6.90
C GLY A 489 -13.28 -1.29 5.79
N GLY A 490 -13.90 -2.43 6.12
CA GLY A 490 -14.69 -3.22 5.17
C GLY A 490 -16.13 -2.72 5.16
N GLN A 491 -16.65 -2.40 3.97
CA GLN A 491 -18.04 -2.04 3.69
C GLN A 491 -18.55 -0.83 4.48
N ILE A 492 -17.76 0.24 4.50
CA ILE A 492 -18.07 1.48 5.21
C ILE A 492 -18.94 2.38 4.34
N VAL A 493 -20.14 2.68 4.80
CA VAL A 493 -21.00 3.72 4.22
C VAL A 493 -20.49 5.09 4.62
N SER A 494 -20.21 5.94 3.64
CA SER A 494 -19.82 7.33 3.85
C SER A 494 -20.16 8.18 2.63
N THR A 495 -19.86 9.46 2.69
CA THR A 495 -20.19 10.43 1.64
C THR A 495 -19.38 10.22 0.36
N VAL A 496 -19.99 10.42 -0.79
CA VAL A 496 -19.32 10.54 -2.09
C VAL A 496 -19.85 11.80 -2.78
N PRO A 497 -19.23 12.32 -3.86
CA PRO A 497 -19.75 13.48 -4.57
C PRO A 497 -21.22 13.33 -4.91
N THR A 498 -21.95 14.43 -4.92
CA THR A 498 -23.39 14.43 -5.26
C THR A 498 -23.67 13.84 -6.65
N THR A 499 -22.75 14.04 -7.61
CA THR A 499 -22.77 13.40 -8.93
C THR A 499 -22.71 11.87 -8.89
N ASN A 500 -22.23 11.30 -7.79
CA ASN A 500 -22.07 9.87 -7.56
C ASN A 500 -23.13 9.31 -6.61
N GLY A 501 -24.15 10.09 -6.26
CA GLY A 501 -25.26 9.65 -5.41
C GLY A 501 -25.10 9.97 -3.92
N SER A 502 -24.21 10.89 -3.55
CA SER A 502 -24.01 11.44 -2.19
C SER A 502 -23.50 10.47 -1.12
N TYR A 503 -23.86 9.18 -1.14
CA TYR A 503 -23.35 8.15 -0.24
C TYR A 503 -23.00 6.87 -1.00
N SER A 504 -21.97 6.16 -0.53
CA SER A 504 -21.58 4.85 -1.05
C SER A 504 -20.90 4.04 0.05
N SER A 505 -21.01 2.71 -0.03
CA SER A 505 -20.18 1.80 0.76
C SER A 505 -18.87 1.51 0.02
N LEU A 506 -17.74 1.81 0.65
CA LEU A 506 -16.40 1.48 0.16
C LEU A 506 -15.67 0.59 1.16
N SER A 507 -14.82 -0.29 0.63
CA SER A 507 -13.91 -1.13 1.43
C SER A 507 -12.45 -0.71 1.20
N GLY A 508 -11.70 -0.58 2.28
CA GLY A 508 -10.27 -0.27 2.22
C GLY A 508 -9.68 0.12 3.58
N THR A 509 -8.37 -0.06 3.73
CA THR A 509 -7.64 0.54 4.87
C THR A 509 -7.71 2.08 4.86
N SER A 510 -7.98 2.68 3.70
CA SER A 510 -8.31 4.10 3.54
C SER A 510 -9.58 4.54 4.28
N MET A 511 -10.51 3.63 4.58
CA MET A 511 -11.71 3.93 5.38
C MET A 511 -11.44 3.70 6.88
N ALA A 512 -10.58 2.74 7.22
CA ALA A 512 -10.18 2.49 8.60
C ALA A 512 -9.29 3.61 9.17
N ALA A 513 -8.37 4.17 8.36
CA ALA A 513 -7.46 5.24 8.80
C ALA A 513 -8.19 6.51 9.32
N PRO A 514 -9.13 7.14 8.59
CA PRO A 514 -9.89 8.27 9.10
C PRO A 514 -10.79 7.91 10.28
N GLN A 515 -11.25 6.65 10.39
CA GLN A 515 -11.97 6.19 11.58
C GLN A 515 -11.08 6.27 12.83
N ILE A 516 -9.84 5.77 12.75
CA ILE A 516 -8.87 5.86 13.85
C ILE A 516 -8.47 7.31 14.13
N ALA A 517 -8.40 8.16 13.10
CA ALA A 517 -8.16 9.61 13.29
C ALA A 517 -9.28 10.27 14.08
N GLY A 518 -10.54 9.97 13.77
CA GLY A 518 -11.68 10.43 14.56
C GLY A 518 -11.65 9.88 15.99
N ILE A 519 -11.35 8.59 16.19
CA ILE A 519 -11.24 8.01 17.54
C ILE A 519 -10.15 8.70 18.34
N ALA A 520 -8.98 8.97 17.75
CA ALA A 520 -7.91 9.72 18.40
C ALA A 520 -8.38 11.13 18.82
N ALA A 521 -9.16 11.82 17.97
CA ALA A 521 -9.72 13.13 18.29
C ALA A 521 -10.69 13.07 19.48
N LEU A 522 -11.58 12.06 19.52
CA LEU A 522 -12.48 11.83 20.65
C LEU A 522 -11.71 11.53 21.95
N VAL A 523 -10.64 10.72 21.87
CA VAL A 523 -9.77 10.44 23.04
C VAL A 523 -9.11 11.73 23.54
N MET A 524 -8.59 12.58 22.66
CA MET A 524 -8.01 13.87 23.05
C MET A 524 -9.04 14.76 23.75
N GLU A 525 -10.24 14.90 23.17
CA GLU A 525 -11.34 15.70 23.74
C GLU A 525 -11.74 15.19 25.13
N VAL A 526 -12.03 13.90 25.27
CA VAL A 526 -12.47 13.30 26.53
C VAL A 526 -11.41 13.49 27.62
N ARG A 527 -10.15 13.22 27.31
CA ARG A 527 -9.08 13.33 28.32
C ARG A 527 -8.82 14.76 28.75
N ALA A 528 -8.92 15.72 27.83
CA ALA A 528 -8.88 17.14 28.18
C ALA A 528 -10.05 17.52 29.12
N LYS A 529 -11.29 17.10 28.81
CA LYS A 529 -12.47 17.34 29.67
C LYS A 529 -12.35 16.70 31.06
N LEU A 530 -11.66 15.57 31.16
CA LEU A 530 -11.38 14.90 32.44
C LEU A 530 -10.19 15.50 33.21
N GLY A 531 -9.52 16.54 32.68
CA GLY A 531 -8.32 17.13 33.29
C GLY A 531 -7.13 16.16 33.35
N LYS A 532 -7.11 15.15 32.48
CA LYS A 532 -6.04 14.14 32.41
C LYS A 532 -4.87 14.66 31.57
N LYS A 533 -3.70 14.05 31.74
CA LYS A 533 -2.52 14.34 30.93
C LYS A 533 -2.87 14.19 29.45
N GLU A 534 -2.38 15.14 28.66
CA GLU A 534 -2.54 15.13 27.21
C GLU A 534 -1.99 13.84 26.58
N VAL A 535 -2.76 13.30 25.64
CA VAL A 535 -2.44 12.06 24.92
C VAL A 535 -2.26 12.41 23.45
N ARG A 536 -1.00 12.39 23.01
CA ARG A 536 -0.56 12.82 21.68
C ARG A 536 0.61 11.96 21.21
N GLY A 537 0.95 12.04 19.93
CA GLY A 537 2.07 11.30 19.32
C GLY A 537 2.17 9.82 19.75
N LEU A 538 3.31 9.43 20.31
CA LEU A 538 3.57 8.07 20.80
C LEU A 538 2.64 7.62 21.94
N ALA A 539 2.20 8.54 22.81
CA ALA A 539 1.28 8.21 23.89
C ALA A 539 -0.11 7.86 23.36
N MET A 540 -0.56 8.52 22.28
CA MET A 540 -1.79 8.16 21.58
C MET A 540 -1.68 6.77 20.95
N ARG A 541 -0.57 6.49 20.25
CA ARG A 541 -0.30 5.17 19.67
C ARG A 541 -0.35 4.07 20.74
N SER A 542 0.36 4.27 21.85
CA SER A 542 0.41 3.30 22.94
C SER A 542 -0.98 3.03 23.53
N ARG A 543 -1.76 4.08 23.80
CA ARG A 543 -3.10 3.97 24.38
C ARG A 543 -4.11 3.29 23.44
N LEU A 544 -4.10 3.65 22.16
CA LEU A 544 -4.99 3.02 21.17
C LEU A 544 -4.65 1.54 20.97
N MET A 545 -3.35 1.20 20.92
CA MET A 545 -2.91 -0.19 20.79
C MET A 545 -3.22 -0.99 22.06
N SER A 546 -2.87 -0.50 23.26
CA SER A 546 -3.02 -1.29 24.47
C SER A 546 -4.47 -1.60 24.81
N THR A 547 -5.41 -0.72 24.46
CA THR A 547 -6.85 -0.91 24.71
C THR A 547 -7.59 -1.61 23.57
N ALA A 548 -6.90 -1.93 22.47
CA ALA A 548 -7.49 -2.62 21.33
C ALA A 548 -7.87 -4.08 21.67
N ARG A 549 -8.83 -4.59 20.91
CA ARG A 549 -9.38 -5.94 21.06
C ARG A 549 -8.87 -6.85 19.93
N PRO A 550 -8.18 -7.96 20.24
CA PRO A 550 -7.78 -8.92 19.22
C PRO A 550 -8.97 -9.41 18.38
N VAL A 551 -8.75 -9.56 17.08
CA VAL A 551 -9.78 -9.96 16.10
C VAL A 551 -9.47 -11.29 15.42
N PRO A 552 -10.50 -12.06 15.04
CA PRO A 552 -10.31 -13.31 14.31
C PRO A 552 -9.76 -13.09 12.89
N THR A 553 -9.17 -14.14 12.33
CA THR A 553 -8.70 -14.17 10.94
C THR A 553 -9.86 -14.11 9.95
N TYR A 554 -9.56 -13.67 8.72
CA TYR A 554 -10.54 -13.49 7.64
C TYR A 554 -11.27 -14.78 7.24
N SER A 555 -10.73 -15.96 7.59
CA SER A 555 -11.24 -17.27 7.17
C SER A 555 -11.81 -18.13 8.31
N ARG A 556 -11.58 -17.76 9.58
CA ARG A 556 -11.93 -18.58 10.75
C ARG A 556 -12.30 -17.69 11.93
N THR A 557 -13.51 -17.86 12.45
CA THR A 557 -14.08 -17.04 13.53
C THR A 557 -13.48 -17.33 14.91
N ASN A 558 -12.90 -18.52 15.12
CA ASN A 558 -12.39 -18.96 16.43
C ASN A 558 -10.86 -18.82 16.58
N GLU A 559 -10.16 -18.29 15.57
CA GLU A 559 -8.69 -18.17 15.59
C GLU A 559 -8.29 -16.71 15.36
N LEU A 560 -7.47 -16.17 16.27
CA LEU A 560 -7.00 -14.78 16.17
C LEU A 560 -6.05 -14.60 15.00
N ALA A 561 -6.23 -13.52 14.24
CA ALA A 561 -5.33 -13.16 13.16
C ALA A 561 -3.88 -12.96 13.65
N THR A 562 -2.88 -13.17 12.80
CA THR A 562 -1.49 -12.90 13.19
C THR A 562 -1.28 -11.43 13.56
N VAL A 563 -0.38 -11.15 14.53
CA VAL A 563 -0.04 -9.77 14.96
C VAL A 563 0.38 -8.88 13.80
N VAL A 564 1.07 -9.43 12.79
CA VAL A 564 1.48 -8.66 11.60
C VAL A 564 0.36 -8.44 10.57
N HIS A 565 -0.88 -8.81 10.90
CA HIS A 565 -2.08 -8.54 10.12
C HIS A 565 -3.08 -7.68 10.89
N GLN A 566 -3.31 -8.00 12.18
CA GLN A 566 -4.24 -7.24 13.02
C GLN A 566 -3.59 -6.14 13.87
N GLY A 567 -2.27 -6.13 14.00
CA GLY A 567 -1.58 -5.31 15.00
C GLY A 567 -2.03 -5.68 16.41
N ALA A 568 -2.44 -4.68 17.19
CA ALA A 568 -3.08 -4.88 18.50
C ALA A 568 -4.56 -5.33 18.43
N GLY A 569 -5.14 -5.38 17.22
CA GLY A 569 -6.55 -5.69 17.00
C GLY A 569 -7.41 -4.45 16.75
N LEU A 570 -8.74 -4.61 16.85
CA LEU A 570 -9.70 -3.55 16.60
C LEU A 570 -9.71 -2.49 17.71
N ALA A 571 -9.65 -1.21 17.34
CA ALA A 571 -9.70 -0.10 18.28
C ALA A 571 -10.97 -0.11 19.14
N ASN A 572 -10.80 0.22 20.43
CA ASN A 572 -11.89 0.41 21.39
C ASN A 572 -11.88 1.86 21.86
N ALA A 573 -12.70 2.70 21.23
CA ALA A 573 -12.71 4.14 21.46
C ALA A 573 -13.04 4.50 22.91
N PHE A 574 -14.05 3.84 23.49
CA PHE A 574 -14.47 4.11 24.86
C PHE A 574 -13.36 3.78 25.87
N CYS A 575 -12.73 2.61 25.74
CA CYS A 575 -11.66 2.22 26.67
C CYS A 575 -10.38 3.04 26.47
N ALA A 576 -10.04 3.40 25.24
CA ALA A 576 -8.94 4.32 24.98
C ALA A 576 -9.16 5.68 25.67
N ALA A 577 -10.39 6.19 25.65
CA ALA A 577 -10.72 7.48 26.26
C ALA A 577 -10.69 7.45 27.79
N TYR A 578 -11.24 6.39 28.41
CA TYR A 578 -11.50 6.33 29.85
C TYR A 578 -10.49 5.55 30.69
N SER A 579 -9.63 4.71 30.09
CA SER A 579 -8.64 3.96 30.86
C SER A 579 -7.69 4.90 31.61
N ASN A 580 -7.43 4.56 32.87
CA ASN A 580 -6.42 5.22 33.70
C ASN A 580 -5.04 4.61 33.52
N THR A 581 -4.91 3.55 32.73
CA THR A 581 -3.65 2.82 32.60
C THR A 581 -3.00 3.08 31.27
N THR A 582 -1.68 3.15 31.31
CA THR A 582 -0.84 3.23 30.12
C THR A 582 0.17 2.08 30.14
N VAL A 583 0.42 1.51 28.96
CA VAL A 583 1.36 0.41 28.78
C VAL A 583 2.42 0.81 27.75
N SER A 584 3.70 0.77 28.14
CA SER A 584 4.80 1.20 27.27
C SER A 584 6.03 0.28 27.39
N PRO A 585 6.63 -0.20 26.28
CA PRO A 585 6.16 -0.02 24.92
C PRO A 585 4.85 -0.78 24.67
N SER A 586 4.06 -0.33 23.70
CA SER A 586 2.80 -0.98 23.30
C SER A 586 2.98 -2.09 22.25
N LEU A 587 4.22 -2.51 22.02
CA LEU A 587 4.61 -3.55 21.06
C LEU A 587 5.94 -4.14 21.47
N ILE A 588 6.07 -5.46 21.37
CA ILE A 588 7.32 -6.17 21.59
C ILE A 588 7.76 -6.87 20.30
N THR A 589 9.03 -6.71 19.93
CA THR A 589 9.60 -7.28 18.70
C THR A 589 10.69 -8.30 19.05
N LEU A 590 10.44 -9.57 18.76
CA LEU A 590 11.37 -10.66 19.03
C LEU A 590 12.47 -10.80 17.95
N LYS A 591 12.35 -10.03 16.84
CA LYS A 591 13.25 -10.04 15.67
C LYS A 591 13.25 -11.37 14.91
N ASP A 592 14.22 -11.56 14.02
CA ASP A 592 14.44 -12.82 13.29
C ASP A 592 15.30 -13.81 14.10
N THR A 593 15.32 -15.08 13.70
CA THR A 593 16.00 -16.15 14.46
C THR A 593 17.47 -15.86 14.80
N PRO A 594 18.31 -15.31 13.88
CA PRO A 594 19.70 -14.98 14.22
C PRO A 594 19.86 -13.82 15.20
N ASN A 595 18.89 -12.89 15.25
CA ASN A 595 18.93 -11.70 16.10
C ASN A 595 17.88 -11.74 17.21
N PHE A 596 17.43 -12.95 17.59
CA PHE A 596 16.33 -13.14 18.52
C PHE A 596 16.56 -12.41 19.84
N ASN A 597 15.55 -11.64 20.27
CA ASN A 597 15.56 -10.97 21.57
C ASN A 597 14.39 -11.42 22.44
N GLY A 598 14.61 -12.49 23.20
CA GLY A 598 13.60 -13.12 24.07
C GLY A 598 13.39 -12.46 25.43
N THR A 599 14.22 -11.48 25.82
CA THR A 599 14.04 -10.73 27.07
C THR A 599 13.66 -9.30 26.76
N GLN A 600 12.45 -8.93 27.15
CA GLN A 600 11.83 -7.64 26.83
C GLN A 600 11.11 -7.16 28.09
N SER A 601 11.06 -5.85 28.30
CA SER A 601 10.36 -5.24 29.43
C SER A 601 9.33 -4.25 28.93
N PHE A 602 8.24 -4.12 29.69
CA PHE A 602 7.25 -3.07 29.52
C PHE A 602 6.83 -2.57 30.89
N VAL A 603 6.33 -1.33 30.91
CA VAL A 603 5.90 -0.62 32.11
C VAL A 603 4.40 -0.43 32.02
N VAL A 604 3.70 -0.82 33.09
CA VAL A 604 2.28 -0.52 33.31
C VAL A 604 2.23 0.63 34.32
N THR A 605 1.65 1.75 33.91
CA THR A 605 1.49 2.93 34.77
C THR A 605 0.00 3.18 35.00
N ASN A 606 -0.41 3.16 36.25
CA ASN A 606 -1.75 3.55 36.69
C ASN A 606 -1.77 5.05 37.01
N GLU A 607 -2.51 5.83 36.21
CA GLU A 607 -2.74 7.28 36.36
C GLU A 607 -3.99 7.58 37.21
N GLY A 608 -4.62 6.54 37.76
CA GLY A 608 -5.81 6.62 38.60
C GLY A 608 -5.47 6.77 40.08
N PRO A 609 -6.43 7.25 40.90
CA PRO A 609 -6.23 7.41 42.34
C PRO A 609 -6.29 6.08 43.11
N ASN A 610 -6.86 5.04 42.51
CA ASN A 610 -7.09 3.74 43.16
C ASN A 610 -6.07 2.71 42.68
N THR A 611 -5.59 1.84 43.57
CA THR A 611 -4.75 0.68 43.22
C THR A 611 -5.50 -0.27 42.30
N VAL A 612 -4.82 -0.73 41.23
CA VAL A 612 -5.34 -1.74 40.30
C VAL A 612 -4.40 -2.96 40.32
N THR A 613 -4.98 -4.16 40.38
CA THR A 613 -4.26 -5.42 40.26
C THR A 613 -4.48 -5.99 38.87
N TYR A 614 -3.40 -6.47 38.24
CA TYR A 614 -3.41 -7.06 36.90
C TYR A 614 -2.98 -8.53 36.96
N LEU A 615 -3.69 -9.38 36.24
CA LEU A 615 -3.27 -10.74 35.92
C LEU A 615 -2.59 -10.74 34.55
N LEU A 616 -1.33 -11.13 34.49
CA LEU A 616 -0.61 -11.28 33.21
C LEU A 616 -0.89 -12.67 32.61
N THR A 617 -1.53 -12.70 31.46
CA THR A 617 -1.87 -13.91 30.69
C THR A 617 -1.26 -13.87 29.29
N HIS A 618 -1.25 -15.03 28.64
CA HIS A 618 -0.79 -15.19 27.27
C HIS A 618 -1.99 -15.55 26.37
N ILE A 619 -2.19 -14.83 25.26
CA ILE A 619 -3.27 -15.10 24.29
C ILE A 619 -2.65 -15.47 22.93
N PRO A 620 -2.63 -16.74 22.52
CA PRO A 620 -1.99 -17.12 21.26
C PRO A 620 -2.75 -16.62 20.03
N ALA A 621 -2.02 -16.12 19.03
CA ALA A 621 -2.54 -15.81 17.69
C ALA A 621 -1.94 -16.73 16.61
N MET A 622 -2.49 -16.67 15.40
CA MET A 622 -2.02 -17.50 14.29
C MET A 622 -0.62 -17.09 13.79
N THR A 623 0.12 -18.07 13.30
CA THR A 623 1.37 -17.88 12.56
C THR A 623 1.08 -17.92 11.05
N ILE A 624 1.86 -17.18 10.27
CA ILE A 624 1.75 -17.19 8.81
C ILE A 624 3.13 -17.45 8.20
N ASN A 625 3.18 -18.29 7.17
CA ASN A 625 4.39 -18.46 6.37
C ASN A 625 4.57 -17.26 5.45
N THR A 626 5.82 -16.88 5.20
CA THR A 626 6.15 -15.81 4.25
C THR A 626 5.57 -16.07 2.86
N PHE A 627 5.67 -17.32 2.42
CA PHE A 627 5.35 -17.76 1.08
C PHE A 627 4.58 -19.07 1.14
N ALA A 628 3.66 -19.28 0.19
CA ALA A 628 3.03 -20.59 0.05
C ALA A 628 4.08 -21.66 -0.37
N PRO A 629 3.90 -22.95 -0.03
CA PRO A 629 4.92 -23.99 -0.23
C PRO A 629 5.51 -24.14 -1.64
N ASN A 630 4.85 -23.60 -2.67
CA ASN A 630 5.29 -23.63 -4.07
C ASN A 630 5.19 -22.28 -4.79
N GLU A 631 4.89 -21.18 -4.08
CA GLU A 631 4.72 -19.86 -4.70
C GLU A 631 5.56 -18.82 -3.99
N ARG A 632 6.27 -17.97 -4.75
CA ARG A 632 7.15 -16.94 -4.21
C ARG A 632 6.41 -15.66 -3.81
N TYR A 633 5.12 -15.57 -4.10
CA TYR A 633 4.38 -14.30 -3.98
C TYR A 633 2.99 -14.40 -3.37
N ALA A 634 2.38 -15.59 -3.33
CA ALA A 634 1.07 -15.71 -2.71
C ALA A 634 1.14 -15.82 -1.19
N ARG A 635 0.15 -15.19 -0.56
CA ARG A 635 -0.16 -15.40 0.85
C ARG A 635 -0.39 -16.89 1.12
N ALA A 636 0.41 -17.45 2.02
CA ALA A 636 0.18 -18.78 2.56
C ALA A 636 -1.09 -18.82 3.42
N ALA A 637 -1.75 -19.97 3.46
CA ALA A 637 -2.80 -20.19 4.46
C ALA A 637 -2.21 -20.01 5.87
N PRO A 638 -2.92 -19.31 6.78
CA PRO A 638 -2.52 -19.24 8.18
C PRO A 638 -2.33 -20.65 8.76
N ILE A 639 -1.25 -20.85 9.52
CA ILE A 639 -0.93 -22.12 10.17
C ILE A 639 -1.38 -22.04 11.63
N PRO A 640 -2.08 -23.07 12.15
CA PRO A 640 -2.42 -23.12 13.56
C PRO A 640 -1.17 -23.07 14.47
N VAL A 641 -1.22 -22.15 15.44
CA VAL A 641 -0.43 -22.00 16.68
C VAL A 641 1.10 -21.79 16.55
N GLN A 642 1.56 -20.60 16.95
CA GLN A 642 2.63 -20.43 17.94
C GLN A 642 2.29 -19.25 18.87
N ASP A 643 2.62 -19.39 20.15
CA ASP A 643 2.36 -18.47 21.27
C ASP A 643 2.62 -16.99 20.93
N THR A 644 1.59 -16.19 20.64
CA THR A 644 1.71 -14.75 20.32
C THR A 644 0.58 -13.86 20.86
N ASN A 645 0.75 -13.32 22.08
CA ASN A 645 0.27 -12.03 22.69
C ASN A 645 0.36 -12.12 24.22
N PHE A 646 0.67 -11.03 24.93
CA PHE A 646 0.44 -10.96 26.38
C PHE A 646 -0.74 -10.03 26.66
N ALA A 647 -1.63 -10.43 27.58
CA ALA A 647 -2.70 -9.60 28.07
C ALA A 647 -2.54 -9.38 29.57
N THR A 648 -2.89 -8.20 30.04
CA THR A 648 -3.08 -7.92 31.45
C THR A 648 -4.58 -7.73 31.68
N GLU A 649 -5.17 -8.59 32.50
CA GLU A 649 -6.59 -8.54 32.83
C GLU A 649 -6.79 -7.94 34.22
N SER A 650 -7.75 -7.02 34.33
CA SER A 650 -8.25 -6.48 35.59
C SER A 650 -9.78 -6.55 35.56
N ASP A 651 -10.40 -6.74 36.71
CA ASP A 651 -11.88 -6.77 36.85
C ASP A 651 -12.53 -5.38 36.68
N THR A 652 -11.72 -4.33 36.49
CA THR A 652 -12.20 -2.95 36.30
C THR A 652 -12.51 -2.69 34.83
N PRO A 653 -13.69 -2.11 34.49
CA PRO A 653 -14.02 -1.77 33.11
C PRO A 653 -12.93 -0.93 32.43
N CYS A 654 -12.54 -1.32 31.22
CA CYS A 654 -11.48 -0.67 30.43
C CYS A 654 -10.07 -0.71 31.04
N GLU A 655 -9.84 -1.58 32.03
CA GLU A 655 -8.50 -1.89 32.57
C GLU A 655 -7.98 -3.26 32.11
N SER A 656 -8.43 -3.71 30.94
CA SER A 656 -7.83 -4.82 30.20
C SER A 656 -6.96 -4.25 29.08
N HIS A 657 -5.69 -4.66 29.07
CA HIS A 657 -4.70 -4.17 28.11
C HIS A 657 -3.96 -5.31 27.43
N SER A 658 -3.71 -5.17 26.13
CA SER A 658 -2.91 -6.12 25.34
C SER A 658 -1.58 -5.51 24.91
N VAL A 659 -0.52 -6.32 24.93
CA VAL A 659 0.78 -5.96 24.36
C VAL A 659 1.07 -6.96 23.24
N PRO A 660 0.81 -6.60 21.97
CA PRO A 660 1.12 -7.46 20.85
C PRO A 660 2.63 -7.74 20.80
N TYR A 661 2.98 -8.96 20.40
CA TYR A 661 4.36 -9.30 20.10
C TYR A 661 4.49 -10.24 18.92
N TYR A 662 5.59 -10.10 18.17
CA TYR A 662 5.86 -10.94 17.01
C TYR A 662 7.36 -11.15 16.80
N GLY A 663 7.68 -12.20 16.06
CA GLY A 663 9.03 -12.53 15.59
C GLY A 663 8.96 -13.23 14.23
N VAL A 664 10.09 -13.32 13.55
CA VAL A 664 10.19 -14.01 12.25
C VAL A 664 11.07 -15.24 12.41
N LEU A 665 10.53 -16.41 12.10
CA LEU A 665 11.32 -17.62 12.00
C LEU A 665 12.16 -17.60 10.71
N GLY A 666 13.45 -17.91 10.83
CA GLY A 666 14.42 -17.79 9.74
C GLY A 666 15.31 -16.55 9.87
N SER A 667 16.16 -16.34 8.86
CA SER A 667 17.09 -15.21 8.79
C SER A 667 16.70 -14.29 7.65
N LEU A 668 16.39 -13.02 7.94
CA LEU A 668 16.15 -12.02 6.90
C LEU A 668 17.42 -11.71 6.09
N TYR A 669 18.58 -11.73 6.76
CA TYR A 669 19.88 -11.57 6.10
C TYR A 669 20.15 -12.70 5.07
N ALA A 670 19.79 -13.94 5.39
CA ALA A 670 20.04 -15.07 4.51
C ALA A 670 19.08 -15.19 3.31
N GLN A 671 17.97 -14.42 3.29
CA GLN A 671 17.00 -14.48 2.20
C GLN A 671 17.61 -14.05 0.86
N LYS A 672 17.15 -14.69 -0.22
CA LYS A 672 17.43 -14.22 -1.57
C LYS A 672 16.57 -13.00 -1.83
N VAL A 673 17.20 -11.91 -2.21
CA VAL A 673 16.52 -10.66 -2.55
C VAL A 673 16.20 -10.64 -4.03
N LEU A 674 17.15 -11.00 -4.90
CA LEU A 674 16.89 -11.08 -6.33
C LEU A 674 16.02 -12.28 -6.67
N ASP A 675 15.00 -12.05 -7.49
CA ASP A 675 14.20 -13.14 -8.02
C ASP A 675 14.85 -13.77 -9.26
N LEU A 676 15.20 -15.05 -9.13
CA LEU A 676 15.83 -15.86 -10.18
C LEU A 676 14.84 -16.74 -10.97
N GLY A 677 13.53 -16.56 -10.74
CA GLY A 677 12.47 -17.41 -11.32
C GLY A 677 11.99 -16.95 -12.68
N PRO A 678 11.20 -17.79 -13.38
CA PRO A 678 10.51 -17.37 -14.58
C PRO A 678 9.46 -16.31 -14.24
N THR A 679 9.22 -15.41 -15.17
CA THR A 679 8.01 -14.59 -15.19
C THR A 679 6.78 -15.51 -15.28
N THR A 680 5.76 -15.22 -14.48
CA THR A 680 4.47 -15.97 -14.52
C THR A 680 3.56 -15.50 -15.65
N ASP A 681 3.99 -14.50 -16.42
CA ASP A 681 3.28 -14.02 -17.60
C ASP A 681 3.43 -15.02 -18.75
N PRO A 682 2.35 -15.67 -19.21
CA PRO A 682 2.41 -16.62 -20.32
C PRO A 682 2.84 -16.00 -21.65
N MET A 683 2.83 -14.67 -21.80
CA MET A 683 3.37 -13.96 -22.99
C MET A 683 4.88 -13.80 -22.96
N PHE A 684 5.53 -13.87 -21.80
CA PHE A 684 6.96 -13.68 -21.64
C PHE A 684 7.49 -14.75 -20.71
N SER A 685 8.14 -15.79 -21.22
CA SER A 685 8.70 -16.89 -20.42
C SER A 685 10.21 -16.75 -20.27
N TYR A 686 10.66 -15.72 -19.54
CA TYR A 686 12.09 -15.49 -19.28
C TYR A 686 12.42 -15.61 -17.79
N ASN A 687 13.61 -16.09 -17.47
CA ASN A 687 14.14 -16.03 -16.11
C ASN A 687 14.62 -14.62 -15.79
N LEU A 688 14.31 -14.12 -14.60
CA LEU A 688 14.84 -12.85 -14.10
C LEU A 688 16.13 -13.06 -13.28
N PRO A 689 16.94 -12.01 -13.07
CA PRO A 689 17.06 -10.84 -13.94
C PRO A 689 17.41 -11.22 -15.39
N HIS A 690 17.08 -10.37 -16.36
CA HIS A 690 17.47 -10.54 -17.76
C HIS A 690 17.69 -9.19 -18.47
N LEU A 691 18.34 -9.25 -19.64
CA LEU A 691 18.42 -8.12 -20.56
C LEU A 691 17.28 -8.20 -21.57
N TYR A 692 16.46 -7.16 -21.63
CA TYR A 692 15.39 -6.99 -22.59
C TYR A 692 15.83 -6.06 -23.72
N PHE A 693 15.52 -6.43 -24.96
CA PHE A 693 15.98 -5.73 -26.17
C PHE A 693 14.80 -5.29 -27.05
N GLY A 694 13.78 -4.63 -26.50
CA GLY A 694 12.65 -4.05 -27.26
C GLY A 694 11.88 -5.05 -28.15
N GLN A 695 11.06 -4.54 -29.09
CA GLN A 695 10.37 -5.33 -30.13
C GLN A 695 11.33 -5.95 -31.17
N VAL A 696 12.61 -6.15 -30.84
CA VAL A 696 13.59 -6.70 -31.77
C VAL A 696 13.54 -8.23 -31.65
N ASN A 697 13.09 -8.90 -32.72
CA ASN A 697 13.29 -10.34 -32.86
C ASN A 697 14.80 -10.60 -32.96
N LEU A 698 15.41 -11.04 -31.86
CA LEU A 698 16.82 -11.43 -31.85
C LEU A 698 16.98 -12.71 -32.68
N THR A 699 17.67 -12.60 -33.81
CA THR A 699 18.02 -13.74 -34.67
C THR A 699 19.39 -14.32 -34.28
N GLU A 700 19.70 -15.54 -34.72
CA GLU A 700 21.06 -16.12 -34.56
C GLU A 700 22.17 -15.20 -35.08
N ALA A 701 21.89 -14.36 -36.09
CA ALA A 701 22.83 -13.37 -36.62
C ALA A 701 23.27 -12.28 -35.62
N ASN A 702 22.52 -12.07 -34.53
CA ASN A 702 22.89 -11.13 -33.47
C ASN A 702 23.81 -11.77 -32.42
N TYR A 703 24.05 -13.08 -32.51
CA TYR A 703 24.99 -13.78 -31.65
C TYR A 703 26.29 -14.06 -32.40
N THR A 704 27.41 -13.96 -31.70
CA THR A 704 28.68 -14.46 -32.22
C THR A 704 28.66 -16.01 -32.21
N PRO A 705 29.55 -16.67 -32.96
CA PRO A 705 29.67 -18.14 -32.91
C PRO A 705 29.91 -18.69 -31.49
N GLU A 706 30.47 -17.88 -30.59
CA GLU A 706 30.71 -18.20 -29.19
C GLU A 706 29.49 -17.93 -28.28
N GLY A 707 28.35 -17.52 -28.84
CA GLY A 707 27.11 -17.22 -28.11
C GLY A 707 27.08 -15.85 -27.44
N GLU A 708 27.97 -14.92 -27.82
CA GLU A 708 27.99 -13.56 -27.28
C GLU A 708 27.04 -12.65 -28.06
N LEU A 709 26.36 -11.71 -27.40
CA LEU A 709 25.39 -10.86 -28.08
C LEU A 709 26.06 -9.62 -28.68
N LEU A 710 25.92 -9.41 -29.99
CA LEU A 710 26.35 -8.20 -30.68
C LEU A 710 25.40 -7.03 -30.35
N TRP A 711 25.96 -5.96 -29.80
CA TRP A 711 25.22 -4.82 -29.25
C TRP A 711 25.45 -3.53 -30.06
N ASN A 712 24.69 -3.38 -31.15
CA ASN A 712 24.76 -2.24 -32.09
C ASN A 712 23.99 -1.00 -31.62
N GLN A 713 24.05 0.11 -32.36
CA GLN A 713 23.41 1.38 -31.96
C GLN A 713 21.89 1.28 -31.70
N ASP A 714 21.17 0.47 -32.48
CA ASP A 714 19.73 0.30 -32.32
C ASP A 714 19.38 -0.51 -31.07
N LEU A 715 20.10 -1.60 -30.82
CA LEU A 715 19.97 -2.39 -29.61
C LEU A 715 20.38 -1.58 -28.38
N ARG A 716 21.49 -0.83 -28.45
CA ARG A 716 21.96 0.06 -27.38
C ARG A 716 20.82 0.97 -26.92
N LYS A 717 20.17 1.72 -27.82
CA LYS A 717 19.10 2.67 -27.45
C LYS A 717 17.84 2.04 -26.84
N ARG A 718 17.66 0.72 -26.94
CA ARG A 718 16.43 0.01 -26.55
C ARG A 718 16.67 -1.08 -25.50
N THR A 719 17.86 -1.16 -24.93
CA THR A 719 18.20 -2.19 -23.94
C THR A 719 17.71 -1.79 -22.55
N MET A 720 17.13 -2.76 -21.85
CA MET A 720 16.71 -2.63 -20.46
C MET A 720 17.23 -3.80 -19.64
N VAL A 721 17.76 -3.51 -18.46
CA VAL A 721 18.04 -4.54 -17.44
C VAL A 721 16.76 -4.73 -16.63
N VAL A 722 16.11 -5.87 -16.78
CA VAL A 722 14.86 -6.19 -16.09
C VAL A 722 15.14 -7.10 -14.91
N TYR A 723 14.60 -6.76 -13.73
CA TYR A 723 14.78 -7.51 -12.50
C TYR A 723 13.54 -7.41 -11.60
N ARG A 724 13.49 -8.24 -10.58
CA ARG A 724 12.43 -8.28 -9.56
C ARG A 724 13.03 -8.67 -8.22
N THR A 725 12.40 -8.23 -7.14
CA THR A 725 12.81 -8.51 -5.78
C THR A 725 11.80 -9.37 -5.02
N ASN A 726 12.26 -10.49 -4.42
CA ASN A 726 11.47 -11.36 -3.55
C ASN A 726 11.26 -10.76 -2.15
N PHE A 727 12.18 -9.89 -1.72
CA PHE A 727 12.16 -9.15 -0.46
C PHE A 727 12.64 -7.72 -0.71
N GLY A 728 12.32 -6.80 0.18
CA GLY A 728 12.82 -5.42 0.08
C GLY A 728 14.33 -5.32 0.30
N THR A 729 14.90 -4.22 -0.17
CA THR A 729 16.33 -3.94 -0.09
C THR A 729 16.59 -2.46 0.08
N ARG A 730 17.62 -2.12 0.85
CA ARG A 730 18.02 -0.71 1.04
C ARG A 730 18.80 -0.16 -0.15
N SER A 731 19.37 -1.02 -1.00
CA SER A 731 20.16 -0.59 -2.15
C SER A 731 20.18 -1.63 -3.26
N VAL A 732 19.87 -1.19 -4.47
CA VAL A 732 20.16 -1.88 -5.73
C VAL A 732 21.02 -0.97 -6.59
N ARG A 733 22.06 -1.52 -7.20
CA ARG A 733 22.94 -0.82 -8.15
C ARG A 733 23.33 -1.75 -9.29
N ILE A 734 23.51 -1.21 -10.50
CA ILE A 734 23.89 -2.02 -11.67
C ILE A 734 25.17 -1.47 -12.28
N PHE A 735 26.23 -2.26 -12.26
CA PHE A 735 27.56 -1.92 -12.75
C PHE A 735 27.84 -2.55 -14.12
N VAL A 736 28.85 -2.04 -14.81
CA VAL A 736 29.44 -2.67 -16.00
C VAL A 736 30.83 -3.19 -15.65
N ILE A 737 31.11 -4.42 -16.07
CA ILE A 737 32.40 -5.11 -15.85
C ILE A 737 32.98 -5.64 -17.17
N PRO A 738 34.31 -5.83 -17.26
CA PRO A 738 34.93 -6.49 -18.42
C PRO A 738 34.48 -7.96 -18.52
N ALA A 739 34.24 -8.46 -19.74
CA ALA A 739 33.81 -9.85 -19.93
C ALA A 739 34.88 -10.91 -19.60
N VAL A 740 36.16 -10.51 -19.58
CA VAL A 740 37.32 -11.41 -19.38
C VAL A 740 37.62 -11.74 -17.92
N GLU A 741 36.98 -11.07 -16.97
CA GLU A 741 37.17 -11.37 -15.55
C GLU A 741 36.38 -12.62 -15.12
N LYS A 742 36.95 -13.41 -14.19
CA LYS A 742 36.21 -14.50 -13.56
C LYS A 742 35.09 -13.88 -12.73
N GLY A 743 33.84 -14.15 -13.11
CA GLY A 743 32.67 -13.57 -12.46
C GLY A 743 32.64 -13.75 -10.93
N LEU A 744 32.00 -12.81 -10.23
CA LEU A 744 31.84 -12.82 -8.77
C LEU A 744 31.20 -14.12 -8.28
N LEU A 745 30.29 -14.71 -9.07
CA LEU A 745 29.64 -15.99 -8.79
C LEU A 745 30.62 -17.17 -8.69
N ASN A 746 31.78 -17.10 -9.36
CA ASN A 746 32.83 -18.12 -9.26
C ASN A 746 33.75 -17.91 -8.05
N HIS A 747 33.84 -16.69 -7.51
CA HIS A 747 34.54 -16.40 -6.26
C HIS A 747 33.68 -16.70 -5.03
N PHE A 748 32.35 -16.63 -5.17
CA PHE A 748 31.37 -16.96 -4.14
C PHE A 748 30.64 -18.28 -4.45
N ARG A 749 31.36 -19.39 -4.61
CA ARG A 749 30.72 -20.69 -4.32
C ARG A 749 30.64 -20.80 -2.79
N PRO A 750 29.45 -20.79 -2.16
CA PRO A 750 29.37 -21.21 -0.78
C PRO A 750 29.84 -22.67 -0.76
N ARG A 751 31.06 -22.92 -0.27
CA ARG A 751 31.32 -24.26 0.28
C ARG A 751 30.22 -24.46 1.31
N ARG A 752 29.47 -25.55 1.19
CA ARG A 752 28.40 -25.95 2.12
C ARG A 752 28.77 -25.39 3.49
N ILE A 753 27.90 -24.56 4.07
CA ILE A 753 27.90 -24.42 5.53
C ILE A 753 27.56 -25.82 6.01
N GLN A 754 28.59 -26.64 6.15
CA GLN A 754 28.54 -27.84 6.92
C GLN A 754 28.32 -27.27 8.31
N TYR A 755 27.06 -27.25 8.75
CA TYR A 755 26.78 -27.14 10.18
C TYR A 755 27.78 -28.06 10.84
N CYS A 756 28.69 -27.51 11.64
CA CYS A 756 29.61 -28.31 12.43
C CYS A 756 28.75 -29.08 13.44
N ARG A 757 28.14 -30.19 13.01
CA ARG A 757 27.61 -31.22 13.88
C ARG A 757 28.83 -31.94 14.43
N ALA A 758 29.37 -31.42 15.53
CA ALA A 758 30.13 -32.28 16.42
C ALA A 758 29.14 -33.23 17.12
N PRO A 759 29.39 -34.55 17.17
CA PRO A 759 28.57 -35.45 17.95
C PRO A 759 28.66 -35.06 19.43
N ILE A 760 27.50 -34.91 20.06
CA ILE A 760 27.38 -34.62 21.49
C ILE A 760 27.72 -35.91 22.24
N SER A 761 28.84 -35.91 22.97
CA SER A 761 29.05 -36.85 24.08
C SER A 761 28.57 -36.20 25.38
N PRO A 762 27.88 -36.93 26.28
CA PRO A 762 27.35 -36.35 27.51
C PRO A 762 28.48 -36.19 28.52
N GLY A 763 28.76 -34.94 28.89
CA GLY A 763 29.62 -34.59 30.02
C GLY A 763 30.91 -33.88 29.63
N LEU A 764 30.87 -32.55 29.49
CA LEU A 764 31.87 -31.60 30.00
C LEU A 764 31.41 -30.14 29.73
N SER A 765 31.83 -29.20 30.56
CA SER A 765 31.25 -27.85 30.73
C SER A 765 31.34 -26.90 29.51
N ILE A 766 30.24 -26.15 29.29
CA ILE A 766 29.90 -25.33 28.11
C ILE A 766 30.69 -24.01 27.92
N LYS A 767 31.50 -23.55 28.89
CA LYS A 767 31.94 -22.14 28.92
C LYS A 767 33.18 -21.76 28.11
N MET A 768 33.93 -22.69 27.52
CA MET A 768 35.24 -22.36 26.91
C MET A 768 35.33 -22.55 25.38
N TRP A 769 34.35 -23.22 24.74
CA TRP A 769 34.39 -23.53 23.30
C TRP A 769 33.63 -22.54 22.39
N HIS A 770 32.68 -21.77 22.93
CA HIS A 770 31.96 -20.75 22.15
C HIS A 770 32.88 -19.60 21.68
N PHE A 771 33.89 -19.25 22.47
CA PHE A 771 34.80 -18.15 22.13
C PHE A 771 35.81 -18.52 21.05
N VAL A 772 36.31 -19.78 21.03
CA VAL A 772 37.35 -20.20 20.07
C VAL A 772 36.76 -20.65 18.73
N GLY A 773 35.60 -21.32 18.73
CA GLY A 773 34.92 -21.75 17.50
C GLY A 773 34.35 -20.60 16.66
N TYR A 774 33.83 -19.56 17.31
CA TYR A 774 33.33 -18.36 16.62
C TYR A 774 34.49 -17.48 16.08
N TRP A 775 35.62 -17.44 16.79
CA TRP A 775 36.79 -16.65 16.40
C TRP A 775 37.62 -17.30 15.28
N LEU A 776 37.72 -18.64 15.26
CA LEU A 776 38.42 -19.36 14.18
C LEU A 776 37.62 -19.39 12.86
N CYS A 777 36.28 -19.36 12.89
CA CYS A 777 35.47 -19.20 11.67
C CYS A 777 35.56 -17.78 11.07
N LYS A 778 35.78 -16.73 11.87
CA LYS A 778 35.92 -15.35 11.37
C LYS A 778 37.26 -15.08 10.66
N ARG A 779 38.26 -15.96 10.79
CA ARG A 779 39.63 -15.71 10.29
C ARG A 779 39.99 -16.39 8.97
N ALA A 780 39.07 -17.13 8.32
CA ALA A 780 39.38 -17.94 7.13
C ALA A 780 38.85 -17.39 5.79
N ILE A 781 38.23 -16.20 5.74
CA ILE A 781 37.79 -15.59 4.48
C ILE A 781 38.14 -14.10 4.50
N THR A 782 39.34 -13.76 4.06
CA THR A 782 39.61 -12.40 3.59
C THR A 782 39.08 -12.29 2.17
N SER A 783 37.76 -12.10 2.01
CA SER A 783 37.25 -11.52 0.77
C SER A 783 37.92 -10.16 0.63
N LYS A 784 38.57 -9.89 -0.51
CA LYS A 784 39.20 -8.57 -0.72
C LYS A 784 38.08 -7.52 -0.61
N PRO A 785 38.16 -6.58 0.35
CA PRO A 785 37.13 -5.56 0.50
C PRO A 785 37.06 -4.74 -0.78
N CYS A 786 35.89 -4.18 -1.08
CA CYS A 786 35.80 -3.24 -2.18
C CYS A 786 36.74 -2.06 -1.88
N THR A 787 37.61 -1.72 -2.84
CA THR A 787 38.59 -0.65 -2.65
C THR A 787 37.93 0.68 -2.99
N MET A 788 37.71 1.50 -1.96
CA MET A 788 37.18 2.85 -2.10
C MET A 788 38.26 3.82 -2.57
N THR A 789 37.90 4.74 -3.47
CA THR A 789 38.67 5.96 -3.74
C THR A 789 37.88 7.15 -3.18
N GLN A 790 38.55 8.06 -2.47
CA GLN A 790 37.91 9.15 -1.73
C GLN A 790 37.15 10.18 -2.59
N GLU A 791 37.13 10.09 -3.93
CA GLU A 791 36.62 11.20 -4.75
C GLU A 791 35.67 10.89 -5.93
N THR A 792 35.39 9.64 -6.33
CA THR A 792 34.45 9.39 -7.45
C THR A 792 33.94 7.93 -7.48
N TYR A 793 32.64 7.71 -7.19
CA TYR A 793 31.93 6.42 -7.05
C TYR A 793 32.59 5.41 -6.08
N PRO A 794 31.84 4.61 -5.28
CA PRO A 794 32.44 4.03 -4.09
C PRO A 794 33.50 2.94 -4.33
N TYR A 795 33.63 2.35 -5.53
CA TYR A 795 34.44 1.14 -5.69
C TYR A 795 35.18 1.04 -7.03
N LYS A 796 36.52 0.98 -7.01
CA LYS A 796 37.37 0.70 -8.19
C LYS A 796 37.37 -0.79 -8.55
N SER A 797 37.27 -1.63 -7.53
CA SER A 797 37.07 -3.07 -7.66
C SER A 797 36.26 -3.58 -6.47
N CYS A 798 35.48 -4.63 -6.67
CA CYS A 798 34.72 -5.31 -5.63
C CYS A 798 34.90 -6.82 -5.74
N GLY A 799 35.34 -7.48 -4.66
CA GLY A 799 35.56 -8.92 -4.67
C GLY A 799 36.61 -9.38 -5.69
N GLY A 800 37.55 -8.50 -6.07
CA GLY A 800 38.56 -8.76 -7.10
C GLY A 800 38.09 -8.53 -8.55
N VAL A 801 36.84 -8.10 -8.77
CA VAL A 801 36.30 -7.71 -10.07
C VAL A 801 36.42 -6.21 -10.26
N THR A 802 36.97 -5.78 -11.40
CA THR A 802 37.11 -4.38 -11.81
C THR A 802 35.76 -3.84 -12.24
N LEU A 803 35.34 -2.72 -11.62
CA LEU A 803 34.12 -2.03 -12.00
C LEU A 803 34.49 -0.91 -12.98
N LEU A 804 33.94 -0.96 -14.20
CA LEU A 804 34.18 0.07 -15.22
C LEU A 804 33.37 1.33 -14.93
N GLY A 805 32.16 1.17 -14.40
CA GLY A 805 31.27 2.25 -14.01
C GLY A 805 29.86 1.74 -13.71
N GLU A 806 28.97 2.60 -13.24
CA GLU A 806 27.57 2.29 -12.97
C GLU A 806 26.69 2.62 -14.18
N ILE A 807 25.67 1.81 -14.46
CA ILE A 807 24.61 2.17 -15.40
C ILE A 807 23.88 3.40 -14.85
N PRO A 808 23.78 4.51 -15.60
CA PRO A 808 23.15 5.73 -15.12
C PRO A 808 21.73 5.50 -14.63
N LYS A 809 21.36 6.11 -13.48
CA LYS A 809 20.02 6.00 -12.84
C LYS A 809 19.61 4.58 -12.42
N SER A 810 20.56 3.65 -12.31
CA SER A 810 20.27 2.29 -11.86
C SER A 810 20.21 2.16 -10.33
N GLU A 811 20.72 3.14 -9.59
CA GLU A 811 20.64 3.19 -8.13
C GLU A 811 19.20 3.41 -7.65
N LEU A 812 18.72 2.50 -6.80
CA LEU A 812 17.46 2.63 -6.08
C LEU A 812 17.66 2.32 -4.59
N HIS A 813 16.97 3.09 -3.75
CA HIS A 813 17.04 2.99 -2.30
C HIS A 813 15.72 2.54 -1.69
N LEU A 814 15.81 1.80 -0.57
CA LEU A 814 14.68 1.41 0.28
C LEU A 814 13.51 0.77 -0.49
N LEU A 815 13.82 -0.08 -1.47
CA LEU A 815 12.82 -0.80 -2.24
C LEU A 815 12.02 -1.76 -1.36
N GLY A 816 10.70 -1.77 -1.59
CA GLY A 816 9.80 -2.81 -1.11
C GLY A 816 9.95 -4.11 -1.91
N ARG A 817 9.27 -5.16 -1.42
CA ARG A 817 9.10 -6.42 -2.14
C ARG A 817 8.20 -6.21 -3.36
N ASP A 818 8.48 -6.91 -4.46
CA ASP A 818 7.63 -6.89 -5.65
C ASP A 818 6.57 -8.02 -5.60
N SER A 819 5.45 -7.86 -6.31
CA SER A 819 4.48 -8.95 -6.54
C SER A 819 4.90 -9.87 -7.69
N ALA A 820 4.15 -10.95 -7.90
CA ALA A 820 4.38 -11.88 -9.01
C ALA A 820 4.31 -11.24 -10.41
N THR A 821 3.65 -10.11 -10.56
CA THR A 821 3.47 -9.43 -11.86
C THR A 821 4.29 -8.16 -12.00
N GLN A 822 4.87 -7.65 -10.91
CA GLN A 822 5.69 -6.45 -10.93
C GLN A 822 7.10 -6.77 -11.42
N ILE A 823 7.63 -5.92 -12.29
CA ILE A 823 9.03 -5.98 -12.74
C ILE A 823 9.61 -4.57 -12.72
N ARG A 824 10.91 -4.49 -12.45
CA ARG A 824 11.70 -3.25 -12.49
C ARG A 824 12.59 -3.29 -13.70
N ALA A 825 12.77 -2.15 -14.35
CA ALA A 825 13.60 -2.03 -15.53
C ALA A 825 14.55 -0.83 -15.39
N ALA A 826 15.84 -1.04 -15.63
CA ALA A 826 16.82 0.02 -15.77
C ALA A 826 17.22 0.14 -17.24
N PRO A 827 16.85 1.23 -17.94
CA PRO A 827 17.26 1.43 -19.32
C PRO A 827 18.77 1.62 -19.41
N TRP A 828 19.39 1.06 -20.44
CA TRP A 828 20.82 1.15 -20.65
C TRP A 828 21.15 1.37 -22.13
N ASN A 829 21.80 2.49 -22.43
CA ASN A 829 22.14 2.90 -23.80
C ASN A 829 23.61 2.67 -24.18
N GLY A 830 24.33 1.84 -23.43
CA GLY A 830 25.77 1.61 -23.63
C GLY A 830 26.66 2.67 -23.01
N THR A 831 26.12 3.51 -22.11
CA THR A 831 26.90 4.46 -21.33
C THR A 831 27.10 3.98 -19.89
N ILE A 832 28.13 4.52 -19.24
CA ILE A 832 28.46 4.30 -17.83
C ILE A 832 28.78 5.62 -17.14
N SER A 833 28.47 5.69 -15.85
CA SER A 833 28.91 6.75 -14.94
C SER A 833 30.10 6.24 -14.16
N VAL A 834 31.28 6.80 -14.42
CA VAL A 834 32.54 6.45 -13.74
C VAL A 834 32.67 7.20 -12.41
N ALA A 835 31.93 8.29 -12.28
CA ALA A 835 31.84 9.16 -11.12
C ALA A 835 30.39 9.68 -11.01
N LYS A 836 29.93 10.04 -9.79
CA LYS A 836 28.60 10.62 -9.59
C LYS A 836 28.44 11.94 -10.36
N ASP A 837 29.56 12.62 -10.54
CA ASP A 837 29.65 14.00 -11.01
C ASP A 837 30.18 14.11 -12.45
N GLN A 838 30.27 12.99 -13.18
CA GLN A 838 30.66 12.98 -14.59
C GLN A 838 29.48 12.59 -15.46
N SER A 839 29.31 13.33 -16.57
CA SER A 839 28.38 12.96 -17.62
C SER A 839 28.62 11.51 -18.07
N PRO A 840 27.55 10.70 -18.25
CA PRO A 840 27.69 9.32 -18.69
C PRO A 840 28.51 9.21 -19.98
N GLN A 841 29.52 8.34 -19.97
CA GLN A 841 30.42 8.14 -21.09
C GLN A 841 30.05 6.88 -21.86
N PRO A 842 30.09 6.88 -23.20
CA PRO A 842 29.86 5.67 -23.99
C PRO A 842 30.98 4.66 -23.75
N LEU A 843 30.61 3.39 -23.69
CA LEU A 843 31.58 2.30 -23.66
C LEU A 843 32.26 2.16 -25.03
N PRO A 844 33.59 1.98 -25.08
CA PRO A 844 34.30 1.72 -26.33
C PRO A 844 33.95 0.34 -26.89
N ASN A 845 34.39 0.06 -28.11
CA ASN A 845 34.27 -1.27 -28.70
C ASN A 845 35.00 -2.31 -27.83
N GLY A 846 34.32 -3.40 -27.51
CA GLY A 846 34.82 -4.35 -26.53
C GLY A 846 33.78 -5.36 -26.07
N LYS A 847 34.16 -6.19 -25.09
CA LYS A 847 33.30 -7.22 -24.50
C LYS A 847 33.00 -6.88 -23.03
N TYR A 848 31.73 -6.83 -22.67
CA TYR A 848 31.24 -6.36 -21.37
C TYR A 848 30.17 -7.27 -20.79
N LYS A 849 29.87 -7.10 -19.50
CA LYS A 849 28.69 -7.62 -18.83
C LYS A 849 28.07 -6.56 -17.93
N ALA A 850 26.76 -6.63 -17.73
CA ALA A 850 26.08 -5.95 -16.64
C ALA A 850 26.14 -6.79 -15.36
N LEU A 851 26.39 -6.13 -14.23
CA LEU A 851 26.48 -6.71 -12.89
C LEU A 851 25.47 -6.02 -11.98
N ILE A 852 24.37 -6.69 -11.68
CA ILE A 852 23.40 -6.20 -10.67
C ILE A 852 23.95 -6.58 -9.29
N ARG A 853 24.01 -5.61 -8.37
CA ARG A 853 24.32 -5.83 -6.96
C ARG A 853 23.16 -5.34 -6.10
N VAL A 854 22.69 -6.22 -5.22
CA VAL A 854 21.55 -5.93 -4.33
C VAL A 854 21.95 -6.19 -2.90
N LEU A 855 21.74 -5.21 -2.02
CA LEU A 855 22.02 -5.37 -0.61
C LEU A 855 20.97 -6.28 0.03
N ARG A 856 21.41 -7.29 0.79
CA ARG A 856 20.54 -8.14 1.62
C ARG A 856 19.77 -7.26 2.60
N VAL A 857 18.58 -7.69 3.00
CA VAL A 857 17.65 -6.95 3.88
C VAL A 857 18.38 -6.25 5.04
N ASN A 858 19.03 -7.03 5.91
CA ASN A 858 19.80 -6.51 7.05
C ASN A 858 21.32 -6.43 6.78
N GLY A 859 21.73 -6.40 5.52
CA GLY A 859 23.14 -6.38 5.13
C GLY A 859 23.81 -5.03 5.38
N ALA A 860 25.07 -5.04 5.80
CA ALA A 860 25.88 -3.84 5.99
C ALA A 860 26.44 -3.36 4.62
N PRO A 861 26.17 -2.12 4.19
CA PRO A 861 26.57 -1.65 2.86
C PRO A 861 28.10 -1.63 2.64
N GLU A 862 28.87 -1.54 3.71
CA GLU A 862 30.34 -1.62 3.73
C GLU A 862 30.89 -3.05 3.59
N GLU A 863 30.07 -4.07 3.82
CA GLU A 863 30.49 -5.48 3.76
C GLU A 863 30.15 -6.11 2.41
N LEU A 864 31.15 -6.71 1.74
CA LEU A 864 30.95 -7.31 0.43
C LEU A 864 29.94 -8.48 0.46
N ASP A 865 30.03 -9.33 1.48
CA ASP A 865 29.21 -10.54 1.64
C ASP A 865 27.73 -10.22 1.93
N SER A 866 27.44 -8.95 2.26
CA SER A 866 26.08 -8.44 2.45
C SER A 866 25.33 -8.23 1.13
N TYR A 867 25.96 -8.43 -0.03
CA TYR A 867 25.30 -8.27 -1.34
C TYR A 867 25.01 -9.60 -2.02
N GLU A 868 23.84 -9.68 -2.66
CA GLU A 868 23.55 -10.63 -3.73
C GLU A 868 23.95 -10.01 -5.07
N SER A 869 24.31 -10.83 -6.07
CA SER A 869 24.72 -10.32 -7.38
C SER A 869 24.32 -11.23 -8.52
N TRP A 870 24.08 -10.62 -9.69
CA TRP A 870 23.76 -11.30 -10.94
C TRP A 870 24.56 -10.69 -12.08
N GLU A 871 25.07 -11.53 -12.98
CA GLU A 871 25.81 -11.12 -14.19
C GLU A 871 25.02 -11.45 -15.44
N SER A 872 25.04 -10.53 -16.41
CA SER A 872 24.45 -10.76 -17.73
C SER A 872 25.31 -11.69 -18.59
N PRO A 873 24.75 -12.20 -19.71
CA PRO A 873 25.55 -12.70 -20.83
C PRO A 873 26.56 -11.66 -21.33
N VAL A 874 27.56 -12.13 -22.09
CA VAL A 874 28.57 -11.25 -22.70
C VAL A 874 27.93 -10.41 -23.80
N LEU A 875 28.17 -9.10 -23.71
CA LEU A 875 27.75 -8.09 -24.68
C LEU A 875 28.98 -7.62 -25.45
N VAL A 876 28.91 -7.67 -26.77
CA VAL A 876 29.97 -7.25 -27.68
C VAL A 876 29.56 -5.94 -28.34
N ILE A 877 30.22 -4.86 -27.93
CA ILE A 877 30.04 -3.54 -28.54
C ILE A 877 30.96 -3.47 -29.76
N ARG A 878 30.36 -3.29 -30.94
CA ARG A 878 31.03 -2.97 -32.21
C ARG A 878 30.30 -1.79 -32.85
N ASP A 879 31.06 -0.91 -33.47
CA ASP A 879 30.53 0.20 -34.28
C ASP A 879 30.20 -0.23 -35.70
#